data_AF-A0A533ZKE8-F1
#
_entry.id   AF-A0A533ZKE8-F1
#
_cell.length_a   1.000
_cell.length_b   1.000
_cell.length_c   1.000
_cell.angle_alpha   90.00
_cell.angle_beta   90.00
_cell.angle_gamma   90.00
#
_symmetry.space_group_name_H-M   'P 1'
#
loop_
_entity.id
_entity.type
_entity.pdbx_description
1 polymer ?
#
loop_
_entity_poly.entity_id
_entity_poly.type
_entity_poly.pdbx_seq_one_letter_code
_entity_poly.pdbx_strand_id
1 'polypeptide(L)'
;MKTVRICFLWHMHQPYYTDPVAGSASLPWVRLHATKAYFDMAWLAERFPTVRVTFNLTPSLLIQLKELASGSVQDLFLEHTKRPAAGLTPAERAFLLRHFFAANWSTMVRPYPRYHELLVKRGADVNGEDLERLARLFTTQEFLDLQIWHNLAWFGYGMVARYPRLKALRVKDRGFTEEEKREVLALQHQAITEIIPCYRRLAEAGQIELTTSPFYHPILPLLIDTDIARRPRPETPLPQRLQAPADAEAQIQKAVALHTELFGTPPLGLWPSEGSVCPEMVPILRRAGFRWMATDEDVLAHSLNGWHREAALYQPYAVGIPGDRLAVFFRDRKISDAVGFVYSKNTAEAAIEDFVRRIHGIAHQAPGDHLLIPIILDGENPWEHYHDGGEQFLSGLYGRIAEGSTRWSDGVQVIADTISHALDNVPPAATLEHLHSGSWINADFKIWLGHPEDNRAWDLLRETRARLVEVTGSLPSDQTRGAWEELYAAEGSDWWWWFGDDFETDYREEFDRLFRVHLRNVFTRAGLPAPEFLNEPLVRVREPDLARKPIGLLLPTIDGLVTDFFEWRGAGTINPAPPLGAMWKAHPLLTYIGFGFSLDALFLRLDPDEEMLAGQTNMEVELHLETAEAAHKLVFSLSGPEPSAFRLYSASPGQIFSETNRYHTICRRKVIELAAPFKDLHLQAGQEFKLSVVVTQNGLEVERYPRHHPVTLTVPDTDFEARLWKV
;
A
#
# COMPACT_ATOMS: atom_id res chain seq x y z
N MET A 1 -47.62 5.39 -3.48
CA MET A 1 -46.53 6.11 -4.17
C MET A 1 -45.27 5.65 -3.50
N LYS A 2 -44.36 5.02 -4.25
CA LYS A 2 -43.17 4.41 -3.66
C LYS A 2 -42.09 5.48 -3.46
N THR A 3 -41.45 5.51 -2.31
CA THR A 3 -40.38 6.46 -1.99
C THR A 3 -39.06 5.72 -1.87
N VAL A 4 -38.04 6.17 -2.61
CA VAL A 4 -36.68 5.68 -2.55
C VAL A 4 -35.79 6.75 -1.94
N ARG A 5 -35.12 6.41 -0.84
CA ARG A 5 -34.12 7.26 -0.20
C ARG A 5 -32.73 6.75 -0.54
N ILE A 6 -31.99 7.52 -1.32
CA ILE A 6 -30.59 7.27 -1.61
C ILE A 6 -29.78 7.82 -0.43
N CYS A 7 -29.06 6.93 0.26
CA CYS A 7 -28.26 7.29 1.42
C CYS A 7 -26.79 7.19 1.04
N PHE A 8 -26.22 8.29 0.56
CA PHE A 8 -24.78 8.36 0.28
C PHE A 8 -24.00 8.45 1.60
N LEU A 9 -22.96 7.61 1.74
CA LEU A 9 -21.91 7.75 2.74
C LEU A 9 -20.57 7.80 2.01
N TRP A 10 -19.92 8.96 2.06
CA TRP A 10 -18.57 9.15 1.55
C TRP A 10 -17.57 9.00 2.71
N HIS A 11 -16.79 7.93 2.67
CA HIS A 11 -15.80 7.61 3.70
C HIS A 11 -14.46 8.27 3.40
N MET A 12 -14.06 9.24 4.22
CA MET A 12 -12.83 10.01 4.04
C MET A 12 -11.78 9.60 5.06
N HIS A 13 -10.70 9.01 4.55
CA HIS A 13 -9.69 8.41 5.40
C HIS A 13 -8.26 8.65 4.91
N GLN A 14 -7.35 8.73 5.87
CA GLN A 14 -5.92 8.58 5.63
C GLN A 14 -5.29 7.87 6.84
N PRO A 15 -4.31 6.98 6.60
CA PRO A 15 -3.40 6.50 7.63
C PRO A 15 -2.78 7.67 8.39
N TYR A 16 -2.35 7.43 9.64
CA TYR A 16 -1.63 8.43 10.40
C TYR A 16 -0.15 8.46 9.97
N TYR A 17 0.20 9.35 9.03
CA TYR A 17 1.55 9.42 8.45
C TYR A 17 2.57 10.18 9.31
N THR A 18 2.09 10.90 10.32
CA THR A 18 2.93 11.73 11.20
C THR A 18 3.73 10.82 12.13
N ASP A 19 5.06 10.98 12.14
CA ASP A 19 5.90 10.54 13.25
C ASP A 19 5.88 11.62 14.34
N PRO A 20 5.19 11.43 15.48
CA PRO A 20 5.02 12.48 16.48
C PRO A 20 6.29 12.79 17.27
N VAL A 21 7.33 11.96 17.14
CA VAL A 21 8.65 12.20 17.75
C VAL A 21 9.51 13.06 16.81
N ALA A 22 9.48 12.77 15.51
CA ALA A 22 10.19 13.58 14.51
C ALA A 22 9.48 14.91 14.20
N GLY A 23 8.15 14.97 14.37
CA GLY A 23 7.34 16.15 14.05
C GLY A 23 7.12 16.34 12.54
N SER A 24 7.21 15.27 11.76
CA SER A 24 7.11 15.28 10.29
C SER A 24 6.25 14.12 9.79
N ALA A 25 5.52 14.36 8.70
CA ALA A 25 4.85 13.29 7.96
C ALA A 25 5.70 12.87 6.75
N SER A 26 5.82 11.57 6.49
CA SER A 26 6.61 11.09 5.35
C SER A 26 5.86 11.18 4.02
N LEU A 27 4.53 11.12 4.06
CA LEU A 27 3.68 11.08 2.88
C LEU A 27 2.75 12.31 2.76
N PRO A 28 2.42 12.75 1.54
CA PRO A 28 1.74 14.04 1.31
C PRO A 28 0.22 13.91 1.19
N TRP A 29 -0.33 12.70 1.30
CA TRP A 29 -1.68 12.37 0.83
C TRP A 29 -2.78 13.16 1.54
N VAL A 30 -2.65 13.39 2.86
CA VAL A 30 -3.59 14.27 3.60
C VAL A 30 -3.64 15.67 2.98
N ARG A 31 -2.48 16.29 2.72
CA ARG A 31 -2.40 17.63 2.13
C ARG A 31 -2.92 17.66 0.69
N LEU A 32 -2.59 16.66 -0.10
CA LEU A 32 -2.94 16.64 -1.52
C LEU A 32 -4.45 16.38 -1.71
N HIS A 33 -5.02 15.36 -1.05
CA HIS A 33 -6.46 15.11 -1.09
C HIS A 33 -7.30 16.23 -0.47
N ALA A 34 -6.77 16.95 0.52
CA ALA A 34 -7.41 18.16 1.06
C ALA A 34 -7.71 19.20 -0.02
N THR A 35 -6.87 19.33 -1.05
CA THR A 35 -7.05 20.33 -2.10
C THR A 35 -7.99 19.89 -3.23
N LYS A 36 -8.44 18.64 -3.21
CA LYS A 36 -9.37 18.01 -4.16
C LYS A 36 -10.49 17.34 -3.41
N ALA A 37 -10.41 16.04 -3.20
CA ALA A 37 -11.47 15.20 -2.65
C ALA A 37 -12.24 15.84 -1.49
N TYR A 38 -11.57 16.17 -0.40
CA TYR A 38 -12.25 16.64 0.81
C TYR A 38 -12.90 18.02 0.61
N PHE A 39 -12.23 18.94 -0.09
CA PHE A 39 -12.76 20.26 -0.37
C PHE A 39 -13.88 20.22 -1.42
N ASP A 40 -13.65 19.51 -2.53
CA ASP A 40 -14.56 19.38 -3.65
C ASP A 40 -15.90 18.79 -3.23
N MET A 41 -15.90 17.78 -2.36
CA MET A 41 -17.13 17.15 -1.88
C MET A 41 -17.96 18.09 -1.00
N ALA A 42 -17.32 18.89 -0.13
CA ALA A 42 -18.01 19.93 0.65
C ALA A 42 -18.54 21.05 -0.25
N TRP A 43 -17.72 21.49 -1.21
CA TRP A 43 -18.09 22.52 -2.18
C TRP A 43 -19.27 22.09 -3.05
N LEU A 44 -19.29 20.82 -3.49
CA LEU A 44 -20.39 20.25 -4.23
C LEU A 44 -21.67 20.20 -3.39
N ALA A 45 -21.59 19.76 -2.13
CA ALA A 45 -22.73 19.79 -1.23
C ALA A 45 -23.30 21.21 -1.13
N GLU A 46 -22.50 22.24 -0.87
CA GLU A 46 -22.96 23.63 -0.77
C GLU A 46 -23.75 24.11 -2.01
N ARG A 47 -23.43 23.59 -3.20
CA ARG A 47 -24.14 23.93 -4.46
C ARG A 47 -25.49 23.25 -4.63
N PHE A 48 -25.73 22.14 -3.94
CA PHE A 48 -26.96 21.36 -4.04
C PHE A 48 -27.64 21.23 -2.67
N PRO A 49 -28.21 22.34 -2.11
CA PRO A 49 -28.73 22.39 -0.73
C PRO A 49 -29.88 21.42 -0.44
N THR A 50 -30.58 20.92 -1.46
CA THR A 50 -31.67 19.94 -1.33
C THR A 50 -31.20 18.50 -1.34
N VAL A 51 -29.94 18.24 -1.74
CA VAL A 51 -29.33 16.90 -1.73
C VAL A 51 -28.66 16.71 -0.39
N ARG A 52 -29.24 15.83 0.43
CA ARG A 52 -28.69 15.48 1.74
C ARG A 52 -27.74 14.29 1.62
N VAL A 53 -26.63 14.36 2.34
CA VAL A 53 -25.50 13.43 2.18
C VAL A 53 -24.87 13.14 3.55
N THR A 54 -24.39 11.91 3.75
CA THR A 54 -23.59 11.55 4.93
C THR A 54 -22.11 11.57 4.56
N PHE A 55 -21.30 12.25 5.37
CA PHE A 55 -19.85 12.23 5.29
C PHE A 55 -19.29 11.55 6.52
N ASN A 56 -18.34 10.65 6.31
CA ASN A 56 -17.59 10.03 7.39
C ASN A 56 -16.17 10.57 7.33
N LEU A 57 -15.74 11.27 8.38
CA LEU A 57 -14.39 11.82 8.51
C LEU A 57 -13.68 11.07 9.62
N THR A 58 -12.67 10.29 9.27
CA THR A 58 -11.91 9.52 10.27
C THR A 58 -11.15 10.46 11.22
N PRO A 59 -11.04 10.12 12.52
CA PRO A 59 -10.30 10.96 13.47
C PRO A 59 -8.83 11.13 13.10
N SER A 60 -8.16 10.08 12.60
CA SER A 60 -6.77 10.13 12.10
C SER A 60 -6.58 11.17 10.99
N LEU A 61 -7.53 11.30 10.07
CA LEU A 61 -7.52 12.34 9.04
C LEU A 61 -7.69 13.73 9.67
N LEU A 62 -8.68 13.89 10.56
CA LEU A 62 -8.99 15.18 11.17
C LEU A 62 -7.82 15.74 12.00
N ILE A 63 -7.10 14.91 12.75
CA ILE A 63 -5.92 15.37 13.49
C ILE A 63 -4.80 15.82 12.56
N GLN A 64 -4.54 15.10 11.47
CA GLN A 64 -3.49 15.48 10.51
C GLN A 64 -3.85 16.77 9.76
N LEU A 65 -5.14 16.99 9.46
CA LEU A 65 -5.60 18.27 8.92
C LEU A 65 -5.35 19.43 9.90
N LYS A 66 -5.58 19.22 11.22
CA LYS A 66 -5.25 20.23 12.24
C LYS A 66 -3.74 20.48 12.34
N GLU A 67 -2.95 19.42 12.33
CA GLU A 67 -1.48 19.49 12.39
C GLU A 67 -0.93 20.30 11.19
N LEU A 68 -1.38 19.99 9.98
CA LEU A 68 -1.00 20.71 8.75
C LEU A 68 -1.52 22.16 8.74
N ALA A 69 -2.77 22.39 9.16
CA ALA A 69 -3.37 23.73 9.23
C ALA A 69 -2.60 24.64 10.21
N SER A 70 -2.19 24.12 11.36
CA SER A 70 -1.41 24.87 12.34
C SER A 70 0.06 25.03 11.95
N GLY A 71 0.57 24.19 11.04
CA GLY A 71 1.97 24.12 10.67
C GLY A 71 2.85 23.41 11.70
N SER A 72 2.26 22.71 12.68
CA SER A 72 3.00 21.92 13.66
C SER A 72 3.68 20.69 13.05
N VAL A 73 3.15 20.21 11.93
CA VAL A 73 3.71 19.12 11.12
C VAL A 73 3.80 19.58 9.68
N GLN A 74 4.83 19.14 8.98
CA GLN A 74 4.97 19.27 7.53
C GLN A 74 5.22 17.90 6.94
N ASP A 75 4.67 17.65 5.76
CA ASP A 75 5.03 16.47 4.98
C ASP A 75 6.33 16.69 4.20
N LEU A 76 7.09 15.61 4.00
CA LEU A 76 8.39 15.64 3.33
C LEU A 76 8.32 16.26 1.91
N PHE A 77 7.22 16.06 1.19
CA PHE A 77 7.05 16.61 -0.16
C PHE A 77 6.86 18.13 -0.12
N LEU A 78 6.15 18.65 0.89
CA LEU A 78 6.02 20.08 1.13
C LEU A 78 7.37 20.72 1.45
N GLU A 79 8.17 20.08 2.30
CA GLU A 79 9.52 20.56 2.63
C GLU A 79 10.39 20.67 1.37
N HIS A 80 10.42 19.61 0.56
CA HIS A 80 11.16 19.60 -0.70
C HIS A 80 10.59 20.58 -1.74
N THR A 81 9.28 20.83 -1.75
CA THR A 81 8.69 21.87 -2.60
C THR A 81 9.11 23.27 -2.15
N LYS A 82 9.14 23.55 -0.85
CA LYS A 82 9.51 24.88 -0.31
C LYS A 82 10.95 25.28 -0.62
N ARG A 83 11.87 24.33 -0.75
CA ARG A 83 13.27 24.60 -1.12
C ARG A 83 13.34 25.33 -2.47
N PRO A 84 14.07 26.46 -2.58
CA PRO A 84 14.31 27.10 -3.88
C PRO A 84 14.97 26.12 -4.85
N ALA A 85 14.50 26.06 -6.09
CA ALA A 85 14.99 25.04 -7.05
C ALA A 85 16.50 25.13 -7.29
N ALA A 86 17.05 26.34 -7.22
CA ALA A 86 18.49 26.60 -7.36
C ALA A 86 19.32 26.03 -6.19
N GLY A 87 18.72 25.85 -5.02
CA GLY A 87 19.37 25.36 -3.81
C GLY A 87 19.18 23.86 -3.54
N LEU A 88 18.48 23.13 -4.41
CA LEU A 88 18.27 21.69 -4.24
C LEU A 88 19.58 20.92 -4.35
N THR A 89 19.87 20.12 -3.33
CA THR A 89 20.98 19.15 -3.30
C THR A 89 20.75 18.01 -4.29
N PRO A 90 21.79 17.22 -4.67
CA PRO A 90 21.62 16.08 -5.55
C PRO A 90 20.58 15.07 -5.07
N ALA A 91 20.55 14.76 -3.77
CA ALA A 91 19.59 13.83 -3.17
C ALA A 91 18.16 14.38 -3.23
N GLU A 92 17.95 15.67 -2.95
CA GLU A 92 16.63 16.30 -3.06
C GLU A 92 16.13 16.32 -4.52
N ARG A 93 17.01 16.59 -5.48
CA ARG A 93 16.65 16.50 -6.91
C ARG A 93 16.23 15.08 -7.31
N ALA A 94 16.95 14.07 -6.83
CA ALA A 94 16.60 12.67 -7.04
C ALA A 94 15.23 12.33 -6.40
N PHE A 95 14.97 12.82 -5.19
CA PHE A 95 13.67 12.69 -4.51
C PHE A 95 12.54 13.26 -5.37
N LEU A 96 12.70 14.49 -5.88
CA LEU A 96 11.74 15.13 -6.78
C LEU A 96 11.47 14.26 -8.01
N LEU A 97 12.51 13.78 -8.71
CA LEU A 97 12.30 12.93 -9.89
C LEU A 97 11.61 11.60 -9.56
N ARG A 98 11.85 11.03 -8.38
CA ARG A 98 11.19 9.80 -7.94
C ARG A 98 9.71 10.02 -7.66
N HIS A 99 9.39 11.05 -6.87
CA HIS A 99 8.09 11.13 -6.20
C HIS A 99 7.16 12.23 -6.74
N PHE A 100 7.67 13.25 -7.43
CA PHE A 100 6.83 14.39 -7.82
C PHE A 100 5.89 14.10 -8.99
N PHE A 101 5.91 12.87 -9.53
CA PHE A 101 4.92 12.34 -10.47
C PHE A 101 3.91 11.38 -9.83
N ALA A 102 3.86 11.31 -8.49
CA ALA A 102 2.91 10.47 -7.77
C ALA A 102 1.50 11.10 -7.80
N ALA A 103 0.82 10.85 -8.91
CA ALA A 103 -0.55 11.21 -9.25
C ALA A 103 -0.98 10.30 -10.42
N ASN A 104 -2.28 10.18 -10.69
CA ASN A 104 -2.71 9.44 -11.88
C ASN A 104 -2.19 10.10 -13.17
N TRP A 105 -1.29 9.43 -13.91
CA TRP A 105 -0.67 10.02 -15.08
C TRP A 105 -1.65 10.32 -16.21
N SER A 106 -2.70 9.51 -16.37
CA SER A 106 -3.64 9.65 -17.48
C SER A 106 -4.50 10.90 -17.36
N THR A 107 -4.91 11.26 -16.14
CA THR A 107 -5.88 12.32 -15.85
C THR A 107 -5.25 13.56 -15.20
N MET A 108 -4.07 13.43 -14.58
CA MET A 108 -3.47 14.52 -13.78
C MET A 108 -2.08 14.93 -14.26
N VAL A 109 -1.40 14.13 -15.09
CA VAL A 109 -0.08 14.49 -15.65
C VAL A 109 -0.16 14.79 -17.15
N ARG A 110 -0.60 13.81 -17.94
CA ARG A 110 -0.69 13.90 -19.41
C ARG A 110 -1.53 15.08 -19.92
N PRO A 111 -2.62 15.51 -19.26
CA PRO A 111 -3.39 16.66 -19.71
C PRO A 111 -2.64 18.00 -19.65
N TYR A 112 -1.53 18.07 -18.92
CA TYR A 112 -0.73 19.29 -18.76
C TYR A 112 0.60 19.16 -19.54
N PRO A 113 0.76 19.88 -20.67
CA PRO A 113 1.87 19.67 -21.59
C PRO A 113 3.26 19.70 -20.95
N ARG A 114 3.55 20.72 -20.11
CA ARG A 114 4.86 20.81 -19.46
C ARG A 114 5.08 19.72 -18.42
N TYR A 115 4.05 19.35 -17.65
CA TYR A 115 4.19 18.29 -16.65
C TYR A 115 4.47 16.94 -17.32
N HIS A 116 3.76 16.65 -18.40
CA HIS A 116 3.99 15.47 -19.23
C HIS A 116 5.38 15.47 -19.89
N GLU A 117 5.85 16.62 -20.40
CA GLU A 117 7.20 16.78 -20.95
C GLU A 117 8.28 16.40 -19.92
N LEU A 118 8.12 16.83 -18.66
CA LEU A 118 9.03 16.50 -17.57
C LEU A 118 8.98 15.01 -17.21
N LEU A 119 7.80 14.38 -17.23
CA LEU A 119 7.67 12.94 -17.05
C LEU A 119 8.39 12.17 -18.16
N VAL A 120 8.16 12.54 -19.42
CA VAL A 120 8.83 11.90 -20.58
C VAL A 120 10.34 12.01 -20.46
N LYS A 121 10.86 13.19 -20.05
CA LYS A 121 12.28 13.40 -19.82
C LYS A 121 12.83 12.54 -18.67
N ARG A 122 12.04 12.35 -17.61
CA ARG A 122 12.38 11.48 -16.47
C ARG A 122 12.31 9.99 -16.84
N GLY A 123 11.62 9.63 -17.91
CA GLY A 123 11.32 8.25 -18.29
C GLY A 123 10.03 7.73 -17.63
N ALA A 124 9.57 6.53 -17.98
CA ALA A 124 8.38 5.90 -17.39
C ALA A 124 8.71 4.94 -16.23
N ASP A 125 9.89 4.33 -16.23
CA ASP A 125 10.39 3.56 -15.08
C ASP A 125 11.61 4.28 -14.44
N VAL A 126 11.71 4.22 -13.12
CA VAL A 126 12.83 4.76 -12.32
C VAL A 126 13.40 3.72 -11.36
N ASN A 127 12.86 2.50 -11.37
CA ASN A 127 13.37 1.42 -10.56
C ASN A 127 14.73 0.97 -11.09
N GLY A 128 15.74 0.95 -10.22
CA GLY A 128 17.13 0.66 -10.58
C GLY A 128 17.89 1.77 -11.29
N GLU A 129 17.28 2.94 -11.50
CA GLU A 129 17.95 4.09 -12.13
C GLU A 129 18.75 4.92 -11.11
N ASP A 130 19.93 5.39 -11.53
CA ASP A 130 20.70 6.40 -10.78
C ASP A 130 20.04 7.77 -10.98
N LEU A 131 19.09 8.08 -10.09
CA LEU A 131 18.33 9.33 -10.13
C LEU A 131 19.18 10.57 -9.88
N GLU A 132 20.28 10.48 -9.12
CA GLU A 132 21.19 11.61 -8.95
C GLU A 132 21.91 11.94 -10.26
N ARG A 133 22.28 10.91 -11.03
CA ARG A 133 22.85 11.09 -12.37
C ARG A 133 21.81 11.64 -13.33
N LEU A 134 20.60 11.08 -13.35
CA LEU A 134 19.49 11.54 -14.19
C LEU A 134 19.13 13.00 -13.90
N ALA A 135 19.12 13.39 -12.63
CA ALA A 135 18.86 14.76 -12.18
C ALA A 135 19.83 15.81 -12.74
N ARG A 136 21.03 15.42 -13.19
CA ARG A 136 21.99 16.35 -13.84
C ARG A 136 21.54 16.77 -15.24
N LEU A 137 20.65 16.01 -15.87
CA LEU A 137 20.06 16.36 -17.17
C LEU A 137 18.96 17.42 -17.06
N PHE A 138 18.48 17.69 -15.83
CA PHE A 138 17.43 18.66 -15.54
C PHE A 138 18.03 20.01 -15.13
N THR A 139 17.48 21.07 -15.71
CA THR A 139 17.81 22.46 -15.39
C THR A 139 17.10 22.91 -14.11
N THR A 140 17.59 23.99 -13.49
CA THR A 140 16.93 24.62 -12.34
C THR A 140 15.47 25.00 -12.63
N GLN A 141 15.19 25.52 -13.82
CA GLN A 141 13.82 25.90 -14.19
C GLN A 141 12.90 24.68 -14.35
N GLU A 142 13.41 23.56 -14.86
CA GLU A 142 12.64 22.30 -14.94
C GLU A 142 12.30 21.74 -13.56
N PHE A 143 13.21 21.84 -12.58
CA PHE A 143 12.90 21.48 -11.20
C PHE A 143 11.86 22.42 -10.57
N LEU A 144 11.95 23.73 -10.83
CA LEU A 144 10.94 24.68 -10.35
C LEU A 144 9.56 24.40 -10.96
N ASP A 145 9.52 24.14 -12.27
CA ASP A 145 8.28 23.76 -12.95
C ASP A 145 7.72 22.45 -12.39
N LEU A 146 8.58 21.45 -12.11
CA LEU A 146 8.17 20.18 -11.51
C LEU A 146 7.63 20.36 -10.08
N GLN A 147 8.30 21.16 -9.25
CA GLN A 147 7.84 21.48 -7.90
C GLN A 147 6.44 22.07 -7.90
N ILE A 148 6.16 22.98 -8.84
CA ILE A 148 4.85 23.60 -8.95
C ILE A 148 3.83 22.64 -9.54
N TRP A 149 4.16 21.92 -10.62
CA TRP A 149 3.21 21.02 -11.27
C TRP A 149 2.77 19.88 -10.38
N HIS A 150 3.69 19.30 -9.59
CA HIS A 150 3.34 18.31 -8.58
C HIS A 150 2.18 18.83 -7.73
N ASN A 151 2.27 20.04 -7.19
CA ASN A 151 1.23 20.58 -6.31
C ASN A 151 0.00 21.12 -7.06
N LEU A 152 0.19 21.73 -8.23
CA LEU A 152 -0.86 22.38 -9.00
C LEU A 152 -1.83 21.37 -9.63
N ALA A 153 -1.35 20.19 -10.01
CA ALA A 153 -2.16 19.12 -10.58
C ALA A 153 -3.16 18.55 -9.58
N TRP A 154 -2.87 18.62 -8.28
CA TRP A 154 -3.72 18.09 -7.23
C TRP A 154 -4.93 18.96 -6.87
N PHE A 155 -4.98 20.24 -7.27
CA PHE A 155 -6.17 21.05 -6.97
C PHE A 155 -7.42 20.54 -7.69
N GLY A 156 -8.48 20.35 -6.92
CA GLY A 156 -9.78 19.91 -7.38
C GLY A 156 -10.61 20.99 -8.08
N TYR A 157 -11.77 20.57 -8.59
CA TYR A 157 -12.65 21.46 -9.34
C TYR A 157 -13.25 22.57 -8.47
N GLY A 158 -13.58 22.28 -7.21
CA GLY A 158 -14.13 23.25 -6.26
C GLY A 158 -13.11 24.34 -5.92
N MET A 159 -11.85 23.96 -5.68
CA MET A 159 -10.76 24.91 -5.47
C MET A 159 -10.50 25.78 -6.71
N VAL A 160 -10.45 25.19 -7.90
CA VAL A 160 -10.24 25.94 -9.14
C VAL A 160 -11.39 26.91 -9.42
N ALA A 161 -12.64 26.51 -9.12
CA ALA A 161 -13.80 27.38 -9.25
C ALA A 161 -13.77 28.54 -8.23
N ARG A 162 -13.34 28.28 -7.00
CA ARG A 162 -13.26 29.28 -5.92
C ARG A 162 -12.11 30.25 -6.11
N TYR A 163 -10.97 29.78 -6.63
CA TYR A 163 -9.74 30.56 -6.82
C TYR A 163 -9.30 30.54 -8.30
N PRO A 164 -9.82 31.47 -9.13
CA PRO A 164 -9.51 31.53 -10.57
C PRO A 164 -8.01 31.62 -10.91
N ARG A 165 -7.19 32.05 -9.94
CA ARG A 165 -5.74 32.08 -10.07
C ARG A 165 -5.12 30.71 -10.36
N LEU A 166 -5.66 29.64 -9.79
CA LEU A 166 -5.20 28.26 -10.07
C LEU A 166 -5.37 27.92 -11.56
N LYS A 167 -6.48 28.32 -12.16
CA LYS A 167 -6.71 28.17 -13.60
C LYS A 167 -5.70 28.97 -14.42
N ALA A 168 -5.41 30.20 -14.03
CA ALA A 168 -4.40 31.03 -14.72
C ALA A 168 -3.00 30.40 -14.67
N LEU A 169 -2.61 29.82 -13.53
CA LEU A 169 -1.34 29.10 -13.39
C LEU A 169 -1.29 27.83 -14.25
N ARG A 170 -2.39 27.06 -14.33
CA ARG A 170 -2.49 25.90 -15.23
C ARG A 170 -2.34 26.30 -16.70
N VAL A 171 -2.92 27.42 -17.11
CA VAL A 171 -2.80 27.96 -18.47
C VAL A 171 -1.38 28.46 -18.75
N LYS A 172 -0.69 29.02 -17.75
CA LYS A 172 0.71 29.46 -17.89
C LYS A 172 1.64 28.30 -18.26
N ASP A 173 1.38 27.12 -17.69
CA ASP A 173 2.01 25.82 -18.00
C ASP A 173 3.51 25.69 -17.70
N ARG A 174 4.32 26.72 -17.90
CA ARG A 174 5.79 26.65 -17.80
C ARG A 174 6.43 27.96 -17.40
N GLY A 175 7.72 27.92 -17.07
CA GLY A 175 8.47 29.12 -16.73
C GLY A 175 7.91 29.77 -15.46
N PHE A 176 7.56 28.93 -14.50
CA PHE A 176 7.05 29.40 -13.23
C PHE A 176 8.15 30.06 -12.40
N THR A 177 7.73 30.90 -11.46
CA THR A 177 8.62 31.63 -10.55
C THR A 177 8.51 31.10 -9.12
N GLU A 178 9.53 31.37 -8.30
CA GLU A 178 9.52 31.07 -6.86
C GLU A 178 8.36 31.78 -6.13
N GLU A 179 7.90 32.93 -6.63
CA GLU A 179 6.73 33.62 -6.09
C GLU A 179 5.44 32.84 -6.35
N GLU A 180 5.27 32.35 -7.57
CA GLU A 180 4.11 31.52 -7.92
C GLU A 180 4.13 30.19 -7.17
N LYS A 181 5.32 29.63 -6.87
CA LYS A 181 5.43 28.47 -5.97
C LYS A 181 4.87 28.78 -4.59
N ARG A 182 5.25 29.91 -4.00
CA ARG A 182 4.73 30.36 -2.70
C ARG A 182 3.22 30.58 -2.74
N GLU A 183 2.70 31.15 -3.82
CA GLU A 183 1.28 31.36 -4.05
C GLU A 183 0.50 30.03 -4.10
N VAL A 184 0.99 29.04 -4.85
CA VAL A 184 0.40 27.69 -4.93
C VAL A 184 0.35 27.04 -3.56
N LEU A 185 1.46 27.07 -2.82
CA LEU A 185 1.52 26.48 -1.47
C LEU A 185 0.61 27.20 -0.48
N ALA A 186 0.47 28.52 -0.59
CA ALA A 186 -0.46 29.30 0.25
C ALA A 186 -1.92 28.91 -0.03
N LEU A 187 -2.28 28.68 -1.30
CA LEU A 187 -3.63 28.19 -1.67
C LEU A 187 -3.90 26.76 -1.17
N GLN A 188 -2.88 25.90 -1.11
CA GLN A 188 -3.02 24.57 -0.50
C GLN A 188 -3.28 24.68 1.01
N HIS A 189 -2.49 25.50 1.70
CA HIS A 189 -2.69 25.75 3.13
C HIS A 189 -4.08 26.32 3.41
N GLN A 190 -4.55 27.27 2.59
CA GLN A 190 -5.90 27.81 2.68
C GLN A 190 -6.96 26.70 2.56
N ALA A 191 -6.87 25.81 1.56
CA ALA A 191 -7.81 24.70 1.40
C ALA A 191 -7.89 23.84 2.67
N ILE A 192 -6.74 23.45 3.23
CA ILE A 192 -6.65 22.63 4.44
C ILE A 192 -7.36 23.32 5.62
N THR A 193 -7.11 24.61 5.82
CA THR A 193 -7.70 25.38 6.93
C THR A 193 -9.22 25.54 6.81
N GLU A 194 -9.78 25.47 5.61
CA GLU A 194 -11.20 25.67 5.35
C GLU A 194 -12.05 24.39 5.49
N ILE A 195 -11.46 23.19 5.38
CA ILE A 195 -12.18 21.92 5.36
C ILE A 195 -13.06 21.74 6.60
N ILE A 196 -12.46 21.67 7.80
CA ILE A 196 -13.21 21.37 9.04
C ILE A 196 -14.31 22.42 9.29
N PRO A 197 -14.04 23.75 9.21
CA PRO A 197 -15.08 24.76 9.31
C PRO A 197 -16.20 24.62 8.27
N CYS A 198 -15.87 24.24 7.02
CA CYS A 198 -16.86 24.07 5.96
C CYS A 198 -17.82 22.92 6.27
N TYR A 199 -17.30 21.73 6.58
CA TYR A 199 -18.12 20.58 6.97
C TYR A 199 -18.98 20.88 8.20
N ARG A 200 -18.42 21.58 9.20
CA ARG A 200 -19.19 22.02 10.37
C ARG A 200 -20.38 22.89 10.00
N ARG A 201 -20.19 23.92 9.16
CA ARG A 201 -21.29 24.80 8.71
C ARG A 201 -22.38 24.03 7.98
N LEU A 202 -22.00 23.11 7.10
CA LEU A 202 -22.95 22.29 6.33
C LEU A 202 -23.76 21.36 7.26
N ALA A 203 -23.12 20.82 8.30
CA ALA A 203 -23.78 19.98 9.30
C ALA A 203 -24.73 20.80 10.19
N GLU A 204 -24.29 21.98 10.65
CA GLU A 204 -25.12 22.91 11.43
C GLU A 204 -26.34 23.40 10.63
N ALA A 205 -26.23 23.51 9.30
CA ALA A 205 -27.34 23.81 8.41
C ALA A 205 -28.33 22.63 8.22
N GLY A 206 -28.02 21.44 8.76
CA GLY A 206 -28.83 20.23 8.62
C GLY A 206 -28.83 19.65 7.19
N GLN A 207 -27.90 20.09 6.34
CA GLN A 207 -27.78 19.61 4.97
C GLN A 207 -27.06 18.26 4.91
N ILE A 208 -25.99 18.12 5.70
CA ILE A 208 -25.20 16.90 5.76
C ILE A 208 -25.24 16.29 7.16
N GLU A 209 -24.94 15.00 7.24
CA GLU A 209 -24.62 14.33 8.48
C GLU A 209 -23.11 14.06 8.53
N LEU A 210 -22.48 14.36 9.66
CA LEU A 210 -21.09 13.99 9.94
C LEU A 210 -21.07 12.77 10.86
N THR A 211 -20.27 11.79 10.48
CA THR A 211 -20.08 10.53 11.22
C THR A 211 -18.59 10.29 11.44
N THR A 212 -18.28 9.28 12.26
CA THR A 212 -16.90 8.94 12.59
C THR A 212 -16.60 7.45 12.40
N SER A 213 -15.35 7.10 12.60
CA SER A 213 -14.82 5.73 12.60
C SER A 213 -13.95 5.55 13.86
N PRO A 214 -13.49 4.34 14.17
CA PRO A 214 -12.46 4.12 15.19
C PRO A 214 -11.25 5.05 14.96
N PHE A 215 -10.64 5.57 16.04
CA PHE A 215 -9.79 6.76 15.97
C PHE A 215 -8.64 6.68 14.96
N TYR A 216 -7.82 5.64 15.06
CA TYR A 216 -6.73 5.35 14.13
C TYR A 216 -7.10 4.29 13.11
N HIS A 217 -8.40 4.13 12.87
CA HIS A 217 -8.95 3.19 11.90
C HIS A 217 -8.57 1.69 12.09
N PRO A 218 -8.51 1.13 13.31
CA PRO A 218 -8.29 -0.32 13.47
C PRO A 218 -9.48 -1.18 13.00
N ILE A 219 -9.17 -2.41 12.60
CA ILE A 219 -10.19 -3.47 12.44
C ILE A 219 -10.68 -3.90 13.83
N LEU A 220 -11.72 -3.23 14.33
CA LEU A 220 -12.25 -3.45 15.69
C LEU A 220 -12.50 -4.93 16.05
N PRO A 221 -13.08 -5.77 15.17
CA PRO A 221 -13.24 -7.20 15.48
C PRO A 221 -11.91 -7.87 15.85
N LEU A 222 -10.81 -7.56 15.16
CA LEU A 222 -9.51 -8.17 15.42
C LEU A 222 -8.81 -7.60 16.67
N LEU A 223 -9.07 -6.34 17.04
CA LEU A 223 -8.63 -5.80 18.33
C LEU A 223 -9.39 -6.42 19.50
N ILE A 224 -10.70 -6.60 19.36
CA ILE A 224 -11.53 -7.26 20.39
C ILE A 224 -10.96 -8.66 20.64
N ASP A 225 -10.76 -9.44 19.58
CA ASP A 225 -10.16 -10.77 19.64
C ASP A 225 -9.73 -11.25 18.24
N THR A 226 -8.43 -11.49 18.05
CA THR A 226 -7.90 -11.99 16.76
C THR A 226 -8.50 -13.35 16.35
N ASP A 227 -8.98 -14.16 17.31
CA ASP A 227 -9.60 -15.46 17.01
C ASP A 227 -10.96 -15.31 16.30
N ILE A 228 -11.58 -14.12 16.30
CA ILE A 228 -12.81 -13.84 15.55
C ILE A 228 -12.62 -14.09 14.05
N ALA A 229 -11.39 -13.99 13.53
CA ALA A 229 -11.07 -14.30 12.14
C ALA A 229 -11.43 -15.74 11.73
N ARG A 230 -11.50 -16.68 12.69
CA ARG A 230 -11.92 -18.06 12.41
C ARG A 230 -13.41 -18.24 12.12
N ARG A 231 -14.26 -17.27 12.48
CA ARG A 231 -15.71 -17.36 12.23
C ARG A 231 -16.03 -17.37 10.73
N PRO A 232 -15.57 -16.40 9.91
CA PRO A 232 -15.76 -16.45 8.48
C PRO A 232 -14.84 -17.45 7.77
N ARG A 233 -13.64 -17.73 8.34
CA ARG A 233 -12.63 -18.62 7.74
C ARG A 233 -11.93 -19.50 8.79
N PRO A 234 -12.47 -20.68 9.14
CA PRO A 234 -11.93 -21.53 10.20
C PRO A 234 -10.46 -21.94 10.02
N GLU A 235 -10.03 -22.10 8.77
CA GLU A 235 -8.71 -22.55 8.34
C GLU A 235 -7.64 -21.44 8.35
N THR A 236 -8.00 -20.18 8.60
CA THR A 236 -7.04 -19.06 8.60
C THR A 236 -5.91 -19.29 9.61
N PRO A 237 -4.63 -19.21 9.18
CA PRO A 237 -3.49 -19.17 10.09
C PRO A 237 -3.59 -17.93 10.98
N LEU A 238 -3.49 -18.08 12.29
CA LEU A 238 -3.59 -16.95 13.22
C LEU A 238 -2.22 -16.60 13.82
N PRO A 239 -2.00 -15.32 14.21
CA PRO A 239 -0.92 -14.95 15.12
C PRO A 239 -1.16 -15.53 16.51
N GLN A 240 -0.25 -15.31 17.47
CA GLN A 240 -0.65 -15.60 18.85
C GLN A 240 -1.72 -14.62 19.29
N ARG A 241 -2.77 -15.15 19.92
CA ARG A 241 -4.01 -14.45 20.22
C ARG A 241 -3.78 -13.13 20.94
N LEU A 242 -4.33 -12.06 20.39
CA LEU A 242 -4.48 -10.76 21.03
C LEU A 242 -5.95 -10.57 21.41
N GLN A 243 -6.18 -10.13 22.66
CA GLN A 243 -7.50 -9.72 23.15
C GLN A 243 -7.38 -8.35 23.82
N ALA A 244 -7.86 -7.32 23.14
CA ALA A 244 -7.76 -5.92 23.55
C ALA A 244 -9.10 -5.16 23.40
N PRO A 245 -10.23 -5.65 23.96
CA PRO A 245 -11.51 -4.95 23.85
C PRO A 245 -11.51 -3.57 24.52
N ALA A 246 -10.62 -3.33 25.50
CA ALA A 246 -10.45 -2.02 26.12
C ALA A 246 -9.86 -0.99 25.14
N ASP A 247 -8.99 -1.42 24.23
CA ASP A 247 -8.34 -0.57 23.24
C ASP A 247 -9.37 -0.19 22.16
N ALA A 248 -10.18 -1.17 21.73
CA ALA A 248 -11.37 -0.93 20.89
C ALA A 248 -12.33 0.10 21.51
N GLU A 249 -12.65 0.00 22.80
CA GLU A 249 -13.49 0.96 23.51
C GLU A 249 -12.83 2.35 23.61
N ALA A 250 -11.52 2.41 23.90
CA ALA A 250 -10.77 3.66 23.96
C ALA A 250 -10.74 4.39 22.61
N GLN A 251 -10.46 3.68 21.51
CA GLN A 251 -10.48 4.21 20.15
C GLN A 251 -11.86 4.81 19.80
N ILE A 252 -12.94 4.13 20.18
CA ILE A 252 -14.31 4.63 19.99
C ILE A 252 -14.59 5.88 20.84
N GLN A 253 -14.26 5.86 22.12
CA GLN A 253 -14.48 7.00 23.02
C GLN A 253 -13.71 8.24 22.56
N LYS A 254 -12.45 8.07 22.13
CA LYS A 254 -11.63 9.14 21.57
C LYS A 254 -12.24 9.71 20.29
N ALA A 255 -12.78 8.86 19.42
CA ALA A 255 -13.43 9.30 18.18
C ALA A 255 -14.65 10.19 18.47
N VAL A 256 -15.51 9.77 19.41
CA VAL A 256 -16.66 10.55 19.88
C VAL A 256 -16.23 11.88 20.48
N ALA A 257 -15.18 11.88 21.31
CA ALA A 257 -14.65 13.10 21.93
C ALA A 257 -14.14 14.10 20.90
N LEU A 258 -13.32 13.66 19.93
CA LEU A 258 -12.80 14.54 18.87
C LEU A 258 -13.92 15.07 17.97
N HIS A 259 -14.87 14.20 17.59
CA HIS A 259 -16.01 14.63 16.77
C HIS A 259 -16.83 15.71 17.51
N THR A 260 -17.07 15.54 18.80
CA THR A 260 -17.77 16.53 19.64
C THR A 260 -16.98 17.84 19.74
N GLU A 261 -15.66 17.78 19.91
CA GLU A 261 -14.78 18.95 19.93
C GLU A 261 -14.88 19.77 18.64
N LEU A 262 -14.80 19.10 17.48
CA LEU A 262 -14.71 19.77 16.19
C LEU A 262 -16.07 20.24 15.67
N PHE A 263 -17.10 19.42 15.81
CA PHE A 263 -18.41 19.64 15.20
C PHE A 263 -19.51 20.01 16.20
N GLY A 264 -19.21 20.02 17.49
CA GLY A 264 -20.13 20.48 18.55
C GLY A 264 -21.13 19.44 19.05
N THR A 265 -21.24 18.28 18.40
CA THR A 265 -22.14 17.19 18.80
C THR A 265 -21.44 15.83 18.67
N PRO A 266 -21.83 14.83 19.49
CA PRO A 266 -21.36 13.46 19.30
C PRO A 266 -21.94 12.86 18.01
N PRO A 267 -21.20 11.97 17.30
CA PRO A 267 -21.68 11.33 16.09
C PRO A 267 -22.77 10.31 16.43
N LEU A 268 -23.78 10.20 15.56
CA LEU A 268 -24.85 9.21 15.71
C LEU A 268 -24.56 7.90 14.95
N GLY A 269 -23.71 7.98 13.93
CA GLY A 269 -23.35 6.89 13.05
C GLY A 269 -21.87 6.53 13.10
N LEU A 270 -21.58 5.25 12.90
CA LEU A 270 -20.24 4.72 12.73
C LEU A 270 -20.10 4.06 11.35
N TRP A 271 -19.06 4.43 10.61
CA TRP A 271 -18.48 3.51 9.62
C TRP A 271 -17.36 2.74 10.32
N PRO A 272 -17.54 1.45 10.65
CA PRO A 272 -16.45 0.64 11.14
C PRO A 272 -15.36 0.58 10.07
N SER A 273 -14.09 0.57 10.48
CA SER A 273 -12.97 0.48 9.53
C SER A 273 -13.18 -0.68 8.57
N GLU A 274 -13.16 -0.40 7.27
CA GLU A 274 -13.36 -1.40 6.21
C GLU A 274 -14.72 -2.11 6.30
N GLY A 275 -15.74 -1.45 6.85
CA GLY A 275 -17.05 -2.06 7.13
C GLY A 275 -16.98 -3.26 8.08
N SER A 276 -15.90 -3.39 8.87
CA SER A 276 -15.62 -4.56 9.70
C SER A 276 -16.52 -4.63 10.93
N VAL A 277 -17.31 -5.71 11.04
CA VAL A 277 -18.28 -5.89 12.11
C VAL A 277 -18.16 -7.26 12.79
N CYS A 278 -18.61 -7.31 14.05
CA CYS A 278 -18.87 -8.54 14.81
C CYS A 278 -19.97 -8.28 15.85
N PRO A 279 -20.65 -9.31 16.39
CA PRO A 279 -21.63 -9.13 17.46
C PRO A 279 -21.07 -8.40 18.69
N GLU A 280 -19.82 -8.65 19.04
CA GLU A 280 -19.17 -8.16 20.27
C GLU A 280 -18.95 -6.64 20.30
N MET A 281 -18.90 -5.98 19.15
CA MET A 281 -18.78 -4.52 19.12
C MET A 281 -20.10 -3.81 19.46
N VAL A 282 -21.27 -4.45 19.30
CA VAL A 282 -22.56 -3.79 19.47
C VAL A 282 -22.69 -3.13 20.86
N PRO A 283 -22.38 -3.80 21.99
CA PRO A 283 -22.43 -3.16 23.31
C PRO A 283 -21.44 -2.01 23.48
N ILE A 284 -20.26 -2.06 22.84
CA ILE A 284 -19.26 -0.98 22.88
C ILE A 284 -19.85 0.26 22.22
N LEU A 285 -20.43 0.10 21.02
CA LEU A 285 -21.01 1.20 20.25
C LEU A 285 -22.23 1.81 20.95
N ARG A 286 -23.09 0.97 21.54
CA ARG A 286 -24.26 1.43 22.29
C ARG A 286 -23.89 2.25 23.52
N ARG A 287 -22.89 1.81 24.31
CA ARG A 287 -22.36 2.59 25.45
C ARG A 287 -21.78 3.94 25.02
N ALA A 288 -21.19 4.01 23.84
CA ALA A 288 -20.63 5.24 23.29
C ALA A 288 -21.68 6.19 22.67
N GLY A 289 -22.96 5.76 22.60
CA GLY A 289 -24.08 6.59 22.13
C GLY A 289 -24.42 6.45 20.64
N PHE A 290 -23.80 5.52 19.90
CA PHE A 290 -24.12 5.30 18.50
C PHE A 290 -25.53 4.73 18.32
N ARG A 291 -26.24 5.24 17.30
CA ARG A 291 -27.58 4.79 16.90
C ARG A 291 -27.53 3.79 15.75
N TRP A 292 -26.51 3.90 14.89
CA TRP A 292 -26.38 3.03 13.74
C TRP A 292 -24.91 2.77 13.35
N MET A 293 -24.70 1.67 12.64
CA MET A 293 -23.47 1.39 11.88
C MET A 293 -23.81 0.91 10.47
N ALA A 294 -22.84 0.87 9.57
CA ALA A 294 -23.01 0.33 8.22
C ALA A 294 -21.91 -0.67 7.84
N THR A 295 -22.25 -1.63 6.98
CA THR A 295 -21.35 -2.67 6.45
C THR A 295 -21.83 -3.13 5.06
N ASP A 296 -21.34 -4.25 4.54
CA ASP A 296 -21.59 -4.72 3.17
C ASP A 296 -22.74 -5.73 3.02
N GLU A 297 -23.34 -5.79 1.84
CA GLU A 297 -24.41 -6.74 1.50
C GLU A 297 -24.02 -8.21 1.72
N ASP A 298 -22.75 -8.59 1.55
CA ASP A 298 -22.33 -9.98 1.76
C ASP A 298 -22.37 -10.35 3.25
N VAL A 299 -22.08 -9.40 4.15
CA VAL A 299 -22.26 -9.60 5.60
C VAL A 299 -23.73 -9.83 5.93
N LEU A 300 -24.65 -9.10 5.29
CA LEU A 300 -26.09 -9.36 5.44
C LEU A 300 -26.47 -10.74 4.90
N ALA A 301 -25.98 -11.11 3.72
CA ALA A 301 -26.28 -12.40 3.10
C ALA A 301 -25.88 -13.57 4.01
N HIS A 302 -24.74 -13.48 4.68
CA HIS A 302 -24.30 -14.47 5.69
C HIS A 302 -25.03 -14.38 7.03
N SER A 303 -25.66 -13.24 7.34
CA SER A 303 -26.44 -13.04 8.57
C SER A 303 -27.88 -13.55 8.49
N LEU A 304 -28.36 -13.90 7.29
CA LEU A 304 -29.75 -14.30 7.06
C LEU A 304 -29.89 -15.80 6.74
N ASN A 305 -31.00 -16.39 7.20
CA ASN A 305 -31.42 -17.73 6.83
C ASN A 305 -32.11 -17.71 5.45
N GLY A 306 -31.31 -17.54 4.40
CA GLY A 306 -31.76 -17.42 3.01
C GLY A 306 -31.54 -16.01 2.45
N TRP A 307 -31.04 -15.93 1.22
CA TRP A 307 -30.66 -14.68 0.58
C TRP A 307 -31.51 -14.38 -0.65
N HIS A 308 -32.34 -13.33 -0.52
CA HIS A 308 -33.08 -12.72 -1.63
C HIS A 308 -32.75 -11.23 -1.65
N ARG A 309 -31.71 -10.87 -2.39
CA ARG A 309 -31.08 -9.54 -2.37
C ARG A 309 -32.08 -8.39 -2.44
N GLU A 310 -32.99 -8.39 -3.43
CA GLU A 310 -33.92 -7.29 -3.66
C GLU A 310 -34.94 -7.14 -2.53
N ALA A 311 -35.27 -8.22 -1.82
CA ALA A 311 -36.18 -8.21 -0.68
C ALA A 311 -35.48 -7.87 0.64
N ALA A 312 -34.20 -8.21 0.77
CA ALA A 312 -33.45 -8.10 2.00
C ALA A 312 -32.67 -6.79 2.13
N LEU A 313 -32.06 -6.29 1.06
CA LEU A 313 -30.98 -5.29 1.15
C LEU A 313 -31.47 -3.86 1.47
N TYR A 314 -32.61 -3.45 0.91
CA TYR A 314 -33.00 -2.03 0.87
C TYR A 314 -33.80 -1.54 2.08
N GLN A 315 -33.43 -2.03 3.26
CA GLN A 315 -34.01 -1.68 4.56
C GLN A 315 -32.95 -1.79 5.67
N PRO A 316 -33.10 -1.07 6.79
CA PRO A 316 -32.21 -1.25 7.92
C PRO A 316 -32.64 -2.44 8.78
N TYR A 317 -31.68 -3.02 9.48
CA TYR A 317 -31.91 -4.10 10.45
C TYR A 317 -31.51 -3.67 11.85
N ALA A 318 -32.11 -4.28 12.87
CA ALA A 318 -31.68 -4.10 14.25
C ALA A 318 -30.79 -5.28 14.69
N VAL A 319 -29.73 -4.99 15.43
CA VAL A 319 -28.85 -5.98 16.09
C VAL A 319 -28.73 -5.68 17.58
N GLY A 320 -28.41 -6.70 18.37
CA GLY A 320 -28.25 -6.58 19.83
C GLY A 320 -29.49 -6.97 20.62
N ILE A 321 -29.46 -6.71 21.92
CA ILE A 321 -30.49 -7.16 22.87
C ILE A 321 -31.72 -6.24 22.85
N PRO A 322 -32.93 -6.76 23.16
CA PRO A 322 -34.13 -5.92 23.31
C PRO A 322 -33.90 -4.76 24.29
N GLY A 323 -34.28 -3.55 23.89
CA GLY A 323 -34.08 -2.33 24.69
C GLY A 323 -32.74 -1.62 24.47
N ASP A 324 -31.75 -2.28 23.86
CA ASP A 324 -30.45 -1.68 23.54
C ASP A 324 -29.94 -2.10 22.15
N ARG A 325 -30.81 -1.94 21.15
CA ARG A 325 -30.53 -2.33 19.76
C ARG A 325 -29.78 -1.23 19.02
N LEU A 326 -28.90 -1.65 18.12
CA LEU A 326 -28.23 -0.80 17.13
C LEU A 326 -28.84 -1.03 15.75
N ALA A 327 -29.05 0.02 14.96
CA ALA A 327 -29.43 -0.14 13.56
C ALA A 327 -28.21 -0.46 12.69
N VAL A 328 -28.37 -1.32 11.70
CA VAL A 328 -27.33 -1.70 10.74
C VAL A 328 -27.85 -1.49 9.33
N PHE A 329 -27.05 -0.78 8.54
CA PHE A 329 -27.28 -0.56 7.12
C PHE A 329 -26.30 -1.39 6.29
N PHE A 330 -26.75 -1.85 5.13
CA PHE A 330 -25.95 -2.70 4.26
C PHE A 330 -25.82 -2.05 2.88
N ARG A 331 -24.57 -1.87 2.45
CA ARG A 331 -24.17 -1.20 1.21
C ARG A 331 -24.73 -1.92 -0.01
N ASP A 332 -25.31 -1.17 -0.95
CA ASP A 332 -25.45 -1.66 -2.32
C ASP A 332 -24.08 -1.64 -3.00
N ARG A 333 -23.37 -2.77 -2.94
CA ARG A 333 -22.03 -2.90 -3.49
C ARG A 333 -21.99 -2.61 -4.99
N LYS A 334 -22.97 -3.08 -5.77
CA LYS A 334 -22.98 -2.93 -7.23
C LYS A 334 -22.98 -1.46 -7.67
N ILE A 335 -23.82 -0.63 -7.07
CA ILE A 335 -23.88 0.80 -7.40
C ILE A 335 -22.65 1.53 -6.85
N SER A 336 -22.25 1.21 -5.62
CA SER A 336 -21.08 1.83 -4.98
C SER A 336 -19.79 1.55 -5.77
N ASP A 337 -19.55 0.29 -6.17
CA ASP A 337 -18.40 -0.10 -6.99
C ASP A 337 -18.46 0.48 -8.40
N ALA A 338 -19.67 0.69 -8.95
CA ALA A 338 -19.82 1.34 -10.24
C ALA A 338 -19.30 2.79 -10.18
N VAL A 339 -19.64 3.53 -9.12
CA VAL A 339 -19.10 4.88 -8.87
C VAL A 339 -17.58 4.84 -8.64
N GLY A 340 -17.09 3.88 -7.85
CA GLY A 340 -15.67 3.77 -7.51
C GLY A 340 -14.77 3.39 -8.68
N PHE A 341 -15.18 2.41 -9.51
CA PHE A 341 -14.26 1.71 -10.41
C PHE A 341 -14.70 1.62 -11.88
N VAL A 342 -15.98 1.89 -12.17
CA VAL A 342 -16.55 1.69 -13.51
C VAL A 342 -16.83 3.02 -14.23
N TYR A 343 -17.48 3.96 -13.56
CA TYR A 343 -17.96 5.20 -14.17
C TYR A 343 -16.85 6.14 -14.63
N SER A 344 -15.66 6.08 -14.01
CA SER A 344 -14.47 6.81 -14.47
C SER A 344 -14.03 6.46 -15.90
N LYS A 345 -14.44 5.30 -16.42
CA LYS A 345 -14.13 4.82 -17.78
C LYS A 345 -15.17 5.23 -18.82
N ASN A 346 -16.21 5.96 -18.42
CA ASN A 346 -17.36 6.33 -19.25
C ASN A 346 -17.56 7.84 -19.29
N THR A 347 -18.43 8.33 -20.19
CA THR A 347 -18.87 9.73 -20.12
C THR A 347 -19.75 9.95 -18.90
N ALA A 348 -19.76 11.18 -18.37
CA ALA A 348 -20.55 11.52 -17.20
C ALA A 348 -22.05 11.27 -17.44
N GLU A 349 -22.57 11.60 -18.62
CA GLU A 349 -23.97 11.41 -18.99
C GLU A 349 -24.37 9.94 -18.95
N ALA A 350 -23.56 9.05 -19.55
CA ALA A 350 -23.83 7.61 -19.58
C ALA A 350 -23.78 7.00 -18.18
N ALA A 351 -22.83 7.44 -17.34
CA ALA A 351 -22.74 7.02 -15.95
C ALA A 351 -23.96 7.46 -15.12
N ILE A 352 -24.44 8.69 -15.31
CA ILE A 352 -25.65 9.21 -14.64
C ILE A 352 -26.90 8.43 -15.09
N GLU A 353 -27.05 8.18 -16.40
CA GLU A 353 -28.17 7.39 -16.95
C GLU A 353 -28.17 5.96 -16.41
N ASP A 354 -27.00 5.32 -16.33
CA ASP A 354 -26.84 3.99 -15.74
C ASP A 354 -27.22 3.97 -14.26
N PHE A 355 -26.75 4.94 -13.48
CA PHE A 355 -27.10 5.09 -12.07
C PHE A 355 -28.62 5.22 -11.89
N VAL A 356 -29.24 6.16 -12.61
CA VAL A 356 -30.69 6.41 -12.58
C VAL A 356 -31.47 5.14 -12.92
N ARG A 357 -31.08 4.45 -13.98
CA ARG A 357 -31.70 3.20 -14.43
C ARG A 357 -31.61 2.10 -13.36
N ARG A 358 -30.50 1.99 -12.64
CA ARG A 358 -30.35 1.02 -11.54
C ARG A 358 -31.30 1.32 -10.39
N ILE A 359 -31.39 2.59 -9.97
CA ILE A 359 -32.33 3.02 -8.92
C ILE A 359 -33.77 2.69 -9.31
N HIS A 360 -34.16 2.90 -10.57
CA HIS A 360 -35.48 2.51 -11.08
C HIS A 360 -35.69 0.99 -11.06
N GLY A 361 -34.70 0.22 -11.52
CA GLY A 361 -34.77 -1.24 -11.45
C GLY A 361 -35.03 -1.74 -10.03
N ILE A 362 -34.31 -1.17 -9.06
CA ILE A 362 -34.49 -1.45 -7.63
C ILE A 362 -35.89 -1.06 -7.16
N ALA A 363 -36.37 0.13 -7.51
CA ALA A 363 -37.70 0.59 -7.15
C ALA A 363 -38.81 -0.33 -7.67
N HIS A 364 -38.65 -0.96 -8.84
CA HIS A 364 -39.63 -1.90 -9.37
C HIS A 364 -39.55 -3.31 -8.78
N GLN A 365 -38.34 -3.79 -8.47
CA GLN A 365 -38.10 -5.18 -8.06
C GLN A 365 -38.18 -5.39 -6.54
N ALA A 366 -37.71 -4.43 -5.75
CA ALA A 366 -37.72 -4.55 -4.30
C ALA A 366 -39.15 -4.45 -3.75
N PRO A 367 -39.53 -5.24 -2.74
CA PRO A 367 -40.84 -5.14 -2.09
C PRO A 367 -40.93 -3.87 -1.24
N GLY A 368 -42.17 -3.45 -0.94
CA GLY A 368 -42.45 -2.32 -0.06
C GLY A 368 -42.51 -0.96 -0.76
N ASP A 369 -43.10 0.01 -0.06
CA ASP A 369 -43.33 1.38 -0.53
C ASP A 369 -42.24 2.36 -0.09
N HIS A 370 -41.37 1.98 0.85
CA HIS A 370 -40.28 2.81 1.35
C HIS A 370 -38.98 2.01 1.24
N LEU A 371 -38.07 2.43 0.36
CA LEU A 371 -36.76 1.81 0.17
C LEU A 371 -35.66 2.74 0.68
N LEU A 372 -34.67 2.17 1.35
CA LEU A 372 -33.40 2.82 1.65
C LEU A 372 -32.32 2.15 0.82
N ILE A 373 -31.56 2.92 0.04
CA ILE A 373 -30.45 2.40 -0.77
C ILE A 373 -29.16 3.03 -0.25
N PRO A 374 -28.41 2.32 0.63
CA PRO A 374 -27.11 2.80 1.09
C PRO A 374 -26.08 2.67 -0.03
N ILE A 375 -25.48 3.79 -0.43
CA ILE A 375 -24.39 3.85 -1.40
C ILE A 375 -23.17 4.35 -0.63
N ILE A 376 -22.26 3.44 -0.33
CA ILE A 376 -21.18 3.65 0.63
C ILE A 376 -19.85 3.31 -0.05
N LEU A 377 -18.90 4.24 -0.03
CA LEU A 377 -17.60 4.06 -0.67
C LEU A 377 -16.62 5.16 -0.20
N ASP A 378 -15.35 4.96 -0.54
CA ASP A 378 -14.30 5.95 -0.29
C ASP A 378 -14.61 7.28 -0.98
N GLY A 379 -14.35 8.36 -0.24
CA GLY A 379 -14.63 9.74 -0.62
C GLY A 379 -13.49 10.41 -1.37
N GLU A 380 -12.33 9.77 -1.51
CA GLU A 380 -11.12 10.33 -2.14
C GLU A 380 -10.56 9.50 -3.29
N ASN A 381 -10.59 8.16 -3.16
CA ASN A 381 -9.92 7.24 -4.07
C ASN A 381 -10.43 7.33 -5.53
N PRO A 382 -11.74 7.43 -5.81
CA PRO A 382 -12.22 7.35 -7.19
C PRO A 382 -11.76 8.54 -8.06
N TRP A 383 -11.64 9.73 -7.47
CA TRP A 383 -11.62 11.00 -8.20
C TRP A 383 -10.34 11.26 -8.99
N GLU A 384 -9.26 10.54 -8.73
CA GLU A 384 -8.06 10.58 -9.57
C GLU A 384 -8.27 9.89 -10.92
N HIS A 385 -9.19 8.94 -11.01
CA HIS A 385 -9.45 8.22 -12.25
C HIS A 385 -10.44 8.95 -13.18
N TYR A 386 -11.19 9.92 -12.66
CA TYR A 386 -12.05 10.78 -13.47
C TYR A 386 -11.24 11.93 -14.08
N HIS A 387 -11.43 12.18 -15.38
CA HIS A 387 -10.67 13.19 -16.12
C HIS A 387 -10.82 14.61 -15.55
N ASP A 388 -11.94 14.94 -14.92
CA ASP A 388 -12.26 16.24 -14.32
C ASP A 388 -12.35 16.19 -12.79
N GLY A 389 -11.85 15.14 -12.15
CA GLY A 389 -12.01 14.94 -10.71
C GLY A 389 -13.42 14.51 -10.28
N GLY A 390 -14.30 14.14 -11.22
CA GLY A 390 -15.66 13.69 -10.94
C GLY A 390 -16.70 14.81 -11.01
N GLU A 391 -16.33 16.04 -11.36
CA GLU A 391 -17.20 17.22 -11.35
C GLU A 391 -18.48 17.01 -12.19
N GLN A 392 -18.33 16.61 -13.46
CA GLN A 392 -19.47 16.44 -14.36
C GLN A 392 -20.42 15.34 -13.90
N PHE A 393 -19.87 14.20 -13.47
CA PHE A 393 -20.67 13.08 -12.97
C PHE A 393 -21.44 13.47 -11.70
N LEU A 394 -20.74 13.97 -10.68
CA LEU A 394 -21.33 14.27 -9.38
C LEU A 394 -22.31 15.46 -9.46
N SER A 395 -21.96 16.54 -10.16
CA SER A 395 -22.85 17.68 -10.36
C SER A 395 -24.08 17.30 -11.17
N GLY A 396 -23.93 16.49 -12.21
CA GLY A 396 -25.04 16.01 -13.01
C GLY A 396 -25.95 15.07 -12.21
N LEU A 397 -25.38 14.15 -11.42
CA LEU A 397 -26.14 13.25 -10.56
C LEU A 397 -26.90 14.01 -9.47
N TYR A 398 -26.25 14.94 -8.78
CA TYR A 398 -26.90 15.75 -7.74
C TYR A 398 -27.96 16.67 -8.34
N GLY A 399 -27.72 17.22 -9.54
CA GLY A 399 -28.73 17.95 -10.30
C GLY A 399 -29.97 17.10 -10.60
N ARG A 400 -29.78 15.88 -11.11
CA ARG A 400 -30.87 14.92 -11.37
C ARG A 400 -31.67 14.58 -10.13
N ILE A 401 -31.01 14.41 -8.98
CA ILE A 401 -31.68 14.11 -7.71
C ILE A 401 -32.44 15.34 -7.18
N ALA A 402 -31.82 16.53 -7.26
CA ALA A 402 -32.42 17.78 -6.83
C ALA A 402 -33.68 18.13 -7.64
N GLU A 403 -33.61 18.05 -8.98
CA GLU A 403 -34.74 18.16 -9.90
C GLU A 403 -35.77 17.03 -9.68
N GLY A 404 -35.23 15.84 -9.40
CA GLY A 404 -35.91 14.56 -9.26
C GLY A 404 -36.85 14.39 -8.09
N SER A 405 -36.75 15.29 -7.11
CA SER A 405 -37.69 15.42 -6.00
C SER A 405 -39.16 15.60 -6.44
N THR A 406 -39.43 15.75 -7.75
CA THR A 406 -40.78 15.95 -8.31
C THR A 406 -41.32 14.93 -9.33
N ARG A 407 -40.53 14.10 -10.05
CA ARG A 407 -41.00 12.99 -10.93
C ARG A 407 -39.84 12.28 -11.67
N TRP A 408 -39.31 11.18 -11.14
CA TRP A 408 -38.43 10.27 -11.91
C TRP A 408 -39.20 9.30 -12.82
N SER A 409 -40.52 9.47 -12.99
CA SER A 409 -41.53 8.63 -13.72
C SER A 409 -42.31 7.61 -12.86
N ASP A 410 -43.54 7.33 -13.32
CA ASP A 410 -44.60 6.43 -12.81
C ASP A 410 -44.63 6.11 -11.31
N GLY A 411 -44.97 7.11 -10.49
CA GLY A 411 -45.38 6.90 -9.10
C GLY A 411 -44.25 6.55 -8.11
N VAL A 412 -42.98 6.72 -8.53
CA VAL A 412 -41.80 6.62 -7.66
C VAL A 412 -41.23 8.01 -7.37
N GLN A 413 -41.06 8.31 -6.08
CA GLN A 413 -40.36 9.50 -5.59
C GLN A 413 -38.94 9.10 -5.18
N VAL A 414 -37.93 9.77 -5.73
CA VAL A 414 -36.52 9.55 -5.36
C VAL A 414 -36.00 10.78 -4.65
N ILE A 415 -35.37 10.58 -3.48
CA ILE A 415 -34.75 11.65 -2.70
C ILE A 415 -33.38 11.19 -2.19
N ALA A 416 -32.43 12.11 -2.04
CA ALA A 416 -31.22 11.87 -1.28
C ALA A 416 -31.45 12.23 0.19
N ASP A 417 -30.93 11.42 1.09
CA ASP A 417 -31.11 11.59 2.53
C ASP A 417 -29.85 11.28 3.32
N THR A 418 -29.73 11.85 4.52
CA THR A 418 -28.71 11.41 5.48
C THR A 418 -29.15 10.10 6.12
N ILE A 419 -28.21 9.28 6.59
CA ILE A 419 -28.54 7.95 7.14
C ILE A 419 -29.39 8.10 8.41
N SER A 420 -29.06 9.02 9.32
CA SER A 420 -29.84 9.26 10.53
C SER A 420 -31.26 9.75 10.22
N HIS A 421 -31.41 10.68 9.27
CA HIS A 421 -32.74 11.15 8.89
C HIS A 421 -33.54 10.04 8.17
N ALA A 422 -32.89 9.23 7.33
CA ALA A 422 -33.51 8.05 6.72
C ALA A 422 -33.97 7.04 7.78
N LEU A 423 -33.15 6.79 8.80
CA LEU A 423 -33.46 5.90 9.93
C LEU A 423 -34.69 6.36 10.72
N ASP A 424 -34.81 7.67 10.96
CA ASP A 424 -35.97 8.25 11.68
C ASP A 424 -37.28 8.06 10.89
N ASN A 425 -37.20 8.04 9.55
CA ASN A 425 -38.36 7.87 8.67
C ASN A 425 -38.68 6.40 8.38
N VAL A 426 -37.67 5.53 8.38
CA VAL A 426 -37.78 4.11 8.04
C VAL A 426 -36.99 3.32 9.09
N PRO A 427 -37.55 3.13 10.31
CA PRO A 427 -36.87 2.38 11.36
C PRO A 427 -36.76 0.88 11.02
N PRO A 428 -35.84 0.12 11.64
CA PRO A 428 -35.67 -1.29 11.35
C PRO A 428 -36.94 -2.09 11.63
N ALA A 429 -37.49 -2.73 10.59
CA ALA A 429 -38.65 -3.62 10.72
C ALA A 429 -38.27 -5.03 11.19
N ALA A 430 -37.02 -5.43 10.92
CA ALA A 430 -36.48 -6.75 11.24
C ALA A 430 -35.32 -6.66 12.23
N THR A 431 -35.15 -7.71 13.03
CA THR A 431 -33.98 -7.91 13.90
C THR A 431 -33.19 -9.09 13.37
N LEU A 432 -31.87 -8.95 13.24
CA LEU A 432 -31.01 -10.09 12.87
C LEU A 432 -30.82 -10.98 14.11
N GLU A 433 -31.06 -12.27 13.94
CA GLU A 433 -30.80 -13.28 14.99
C GLU A 433 -29.28 -13.46 15.22
N HIS A 434 -28.51 -13.34 14.15
CA HIS A 434 -27.06 -13.40 14.16
C HIS A 434 -26.49 -12.34 13.22
N LEU A 435 -25.48 -11.61 13.67
CA LEU A 435 -24.67 -10.73 12.82
C LEU A 435 -23.40 -11.48 12.44
N HIS A 436 -23.20 -11.73 11.15
CA HIS A 436 -21.98 -12.34 10.63
C HIS A 436 -20.77 -11.46 10.96
N SER A 437 -19.63 -12.10 11.26
CA SER A 437 -18.38 -11.38 11.54
C SER A 437 -17.56 -11.32 10.25
N GLY A 438 -17.33 -10.11 9.73
CA GLY A 438 -16.60 -9.89 8.49
C GLY A 438 -16.46 -8.42 8.15
N SER A 439 -15.77 -8.14 7.04
CA SER A 439 -15.58 -6.80 6.48
C SER A 439 -16.39 -6.60 5.20
N TRP A 440 -16.29 -5.40 4.62
CA TRP A 440 -16.86 -5.15 3.30
C TRP A 440 -16.14 -5.85 2.14
N ILE A 441 -15.00 -6.48 2.39
CA ILE A 441 -14.25 -7.27 1.42
C ILE A 441 -14.45 -8.75 1.77
N ASN A 442 -15.04 -9.49 0.83
CA ASN A 442 -15.28 -10.94 0.92
C ASN A 442 -16.11 -11.41 2.14
N ALA A 443 -16.73 -10.50 2.91
CA ALA A 443 -17.36 -10.80 4.19
C ALA A 443 -16.44 -11.55 5.19
N ASP A 444 -15.14 -11.24 5.16
CA ASP A 444 -14.15 -11.85 6.05
C ASP A 444 -13.05 -10.83 6.46
N PHE A 445 -11.98 -11.31 7.09
CA PHE A 445 -10.85 -10.50 7.57
C PHE A 445 -9.51 -10.86 6.90
N LYS A 446 -9.51 -11.58 5.77
CA LYS A 446 -8.29 -12.12 5.13
C LYS A 446 -7.25 -11.01 4.87
N ILE A 447 -7.70 -9.83 4.46
CA ILE A 447 -6.82 -8.71 4.11
C ILE A 447 -5.96 -8.23 5.29
N TRP A 448 -6.42 -8.43 6.53
CA TRP A 448 -5.73 -7.92 7.72
C TRP A 448 -5.19 -9.01 8.64
N LEU A 449 -5.37 -10.27 8.26
CA LEU A 449 -4.93 -11.41 9.06
C LEU A 449 -4.84 -12.68 8.21
N GLY A 450 -3.72 -13.38 8.33
CA GLY A 450 -3.54 -14.72 7.76
C GLY A 450 -2.21 -14.89 7.04
N HIS A 451 -1.71 -13.83 6.40
CA HIS A 451 -0.41 -13.85 5.77
C HIS A 451 0.71 -13.88 6.83
N PRO A 452 1.87 -14.51 6.58
CA PRO A 452 3.00 -14.51 7.52
C PRO A 452 3.43 -13.11 7.99
N GLU A 453 3.38 -12.11 7.10
CA GLU A 453 3.66 -10.71 7.43
C GLU A 453 2.60 -10.12 8.38
N ASP A 454 1.32 -10.31 8.08
CA ASP A 454 0.20 -9.88 8.95
C ASP A 454 0.34 -10.46 10.35
N ASN A 455 0.56 -11.76 10.42
CA ASN A 455 0.62 -12.49 11.68
C ASN A 455 1.84 -12.04 12.49
N ARG A 456 2.97 -11.79 11.83
CA ARG A 456 4.14 -11.24 12.51
C ARG A 456 3.88 -9.82 13.02
N ALA A 457 3.20 -8.96 12.25
CA ALA A 457 2.81 -7.63 12.70
C ALA A 457 1.91 -7.67 13.94
N TRP A 458 0.91 -8.57 13.96
CA TRP A 458 0.06 -8.79 15.14
C TRP A 458 0.85 -9.28 16.35
N ASP A 459 1.84 -10.16 16.15
CA ASP A 459 2.72 -10.62 17.23
C ASP A 459 3.54 -9.46 17.83
N LEU A 460 4.10 -8.59 16.98
CA LEU A 460 4.84 -7.40 17.43
C LEU A 460 3.95 -6.41 18.20
N LEU A 461 2.72 -6.19 17.71
CA LEU A 461 1.75 -5.34 18.39
C LEU A 461 1.37 -5.91 19.76
N ARG A 462 1.10 -7.23 19.84
CA ARG A 462 0.78 -7.91 21.11
C ARG A 462 1.92 -7.78 22.11
N GLU A 463 3.16 -8.04 21.69
CA GLU A 463 4.35 -7.95 22.55
C GLU A 463 4.56 -6.52 23.07
N THR A 464 4.43 -5.53 22.19
CA THR A 464 4.55 -4.10 22.55
C THR A 464 3.45 -3.69 23.54
N ARG A 465 2.20 -4.07 23.27
CA ARG A 465 1.07 -3.79 24.17
C ARG A 465 1.24 -4.42 25.54
N ALA A 466 1.62 -5.70 25.59
CA ALA A 466 1.84 -6.40 26.86
C ALA A 466 2.86 -5.65 27.72
N ARG A 467 3.96 -5.19 27.09
CA ARG A 467 4.96 -4.41 27.80
C ARG A 467 4.45 -3.04 28.26
N LEU A 468 3.68 -2.34 27.44
CA LEU A 468 3.08 -1.05 27.81
C LEU A 468 2.15 -1.19 29.03
N VAL A 469 1.31 -2.23 29.05
CA VAL A 469 0.40 -2.51 30.17
C VAL A 469 1.18 -2.73 31.48
N GLU A 470 2.29 -3.48 31.45
CA GLU A 470 3.12 -3.73 32.64
C GLU A 470 3.68 -2.45 33.27
N VAL A 471 4.08 -1.48 32.43
CA VAL A 471 4.80 -0.28 32.90
C VAL A 471 3.88 0.92 33.13
N THR A 472 2.69 0.94 32.53
CA THR A 472 1.73 2.05 32.58
C THR A 472 1.47 2.57 33.99
N GLY A 473 1.34 1.70 35.00
CA GLY A 473 1.09 2.11 36.39
C GLY A 473 2.25 2.88 37.05
N SER A 474 3.44 2.88 36.45
CA SER A 474 4.65 3.53 36.96
C SER A 474 5.05 4.78 36.18
N LEU A 475 4.42 5.03 35.03
CA LEU A 475 4.78 6.14 34.15
C LEU A 475 4.04 7.44 34.57
N PRO A 476 4.67 8.62 34.38
CA PRO A 476 3.97 9.89 34.45
C PRO A 476 2.77 9.94 33.50
N SER A 477 1.74 10.73 33.83
CA SER A 477 0.50 10.80 33.04
C SER A 477 0.71 11.17 31.57
N ASP A 478 1.62 12.11 31.30
CA ASP A 478 1.91 12.56 29.93
C ASP A 478 2.67 11.51 29.11
N GLN A 479 3.60 10.80 29.73
CA GLN A 479 4.31 9.68 29.10
C GLN A 479 3.37 8.52 28.83
N THR A 480 2.52 8.20 29.80
CA THR A 480 1.47 7.17 29.68
C THR A 480 0.58 7.48 28.48
N ARG A 481 0.01 8.69 28.44
CA ARG A 481 -0.85 9.12 27.34
C ARG A 481 -0.11 9.03 26.01
N GLY A 482 1.10 9.60 25.91
CA GLY A 482 1.88 9.55 24.68
C GLY A 482 2.19 8.14 24.20
N ALA A 483 2.53 7.21 25.10
CA ALA A 483 2.82 5.83 24.74
C ALA A 483 1.56 5.07 24.27
N TRP A 484 0.41 5.31 24.90
CA TRP A 484 -0.87 4.72 24.45
C TRP A 484 -1.32 5.29 23.10
N GLU A 485 -1.14 6.58 22.83
CA GLU A 485 -1.45 7.14 21.50
C GLU A 485 -0.63 6.48 20.39
N GLU A 486 0.67 6.25 20.61
CA GLU A 486 1.52 5.55 19.62
C GLU A 486 1.08 4.10 19.42
N LEU A 487 0.68 3.41 20.49
CA LEU A 487 0.12 2.05 20.36
C LEU A 487 -1.16 2.07 19.51
N TYR A 488 -2.10 2.98 19.81
CA TYR A 488 -3.35 3.09 19.05
C TYR A 488 -3.12 3.44 17.59
N ALA A 489 -2.11 4.26 17.27
CA ALA A 489 -1.71 4.52 15.89
C ALA A 489 -1.18 3.25 15.19
N ALA A 490 -0.40 2.42 15.90
CA ALA A 490 0.09 1.14 15.38
C ALA A 490 -1.03 0.09 15.17
N GLU A 491 -2.21 0.27 15.77
CA GLU A 491 -3.38 -0.62 15.57
C GLU A 491 -4.14 -0.35 14.25
N GLY A 492 -3.82 0.73 13.54
CA GLY A 492 -4.52 1.10 12.31
C GLY A 492 -4.49 0.02 11.23
N SER A 493 -5.61 -0.17 10.52
CA SER A 493 -5.74 -1.22 9.51
C SER A 493 -4.84 -1.01 8.28
N ASP A 494 -4.43 0.23 8.03
CA ASP A 494 -3.63 0.64 6.88
C ASP A 494 -2.30 -0.10 6.78
N TRP A 495 -1.67 -0.44 7.91
CA TRP A 495 -0.39 -1.14 7.92
C TRP A 495 -0.52 -2.51 7.27
N TRP A 496 -1.54 -3.26 7.68
CA TRP A 496 -1.85 -4.59 7.18
C TRP A 496 -2.32 -4.58 5.72
N TRP A 497 -2.97 -3.52 5.26
CA TRP A 497 -3.35 -3.39 3.85
C TRP A 497 -2.16 -3.53 2.89
N TRP A 498 -0.95 -3.17 3.33
CA TRP A 498 0.27 -3.23 2.52
C TRP A 498 1.18 -4.42 2.85
N PHE A 499 0.78 -5.28 3.79
CA PHE A 499 1.46 -6.53 4.07
C PHE A 499 0.93 -7.65 3.18
N GLY A 500 1.77 -8.65 2.92
CA GLY A 500 1.41 -9.77 2.06
C GLY A 500 1.46 -9.49 0.55
N ASP A 501 0.63 -10.20 -0.21
CA ASP A 501 0.66 -10.19 -1.67
C ASP A 501 -0.68 -9.81 -2.31
N ASP A 502 -1.65 -9.35 -1.51
CA ASP A 502 -2.95 -8.92 -2.01
C ASP A 502 -2.87 -7.55 -2.73
N PHE A 503 -1.97 -6.64 -2.32
CA PHE A 503 -1.83 -5.29 -2.88
C PHE A 503 -0.37 -4.84 -3.08
N GLU A 504 -0.17 -3.89 -4.01
CA GLU A 504 1.14 -3.34 -4.37
C GLU A 504 1.17 -1.81 -4.28
N THR A 505 2.31 -1.26 -3.86
CA THR A 505 2.58 0.18 -3.81
C THR A 505 4.08 0.44 -3.78
N ASP A 506 4.52 1.55 -4.38
CA ASP A 506 5.91 2.03 -4.32
C ASP A 506 6.34 2.45 -2.91
N TYR A 507 5.38 2.60 -1.98
CA TYR A 507 5.59 3.09 -0.61
C TYR A 507 5.55 1.98 0.45
N ARG A 508 5.60 0.71 0.05
CA ARG A 508 5.39 -0.43 0.95
C ARG A 508 6.40 -0.45 2.11
N GLU A 509 7.66 -0.16 1.80
CA GLU A 509 8.73 -0.02 2.80
C GLU A 509 8.46 1.11 3.80
N GLU A 510 7.85 2.20 3.34
CA GLU A 510 7.52 3.34 4.19
C GLU A 510 6.35 3.02 5.13
N PHE A 511 5.33 2.29 4.67
CA PHE A 511 4.25 1.80 5.54
C PHE A 511 4.77 0.84 6.62
N ASP A 512 5.64 -0.11 6.26
CA ASP A 512 6.32 -0.98 7.24
C ASP A 512 7.16 -0.16 8.23
N ARG A 513 7.92 0.82 7.75
CA ARG A 513 8.73 1.71 8.60
C ARG A 513 7.85 2.48 9.58
N LEU A 514 6.74 3.08 9.14
CA LEU A 514 5.83 3.85 9.99
C LEU A 514 5.20 2.99 11.08
N PHE A 515 4.69 1.80 10.72
CA PHE A 515 4.16 0.84 11.69
C PHE A 515 5.19 0.53 12.79
N ARG A 516 6.42 0.17 12.40
CA ARG A 516 7.49 -0.14 13.36
C ARG A 516 7.94 1.09 14.16
N VAL A 517 7.91 2.28 13.58
CA VAL A 517 8.20 3.54 14.30
C VAL A 517 7.20 3.78 15.41
N HIS A 518 5.89 3.60 15.17
CA HIS A 518 4.90 3.73 16.23
C HIS A 518 5.15 2.72 17.37
N LEU A 519 5.41 1.45 17.05
CA LEU A 519 5.76 0.45 18.07
C LEU A 519 7.01 0.85 18.88
N ARG A 520 8.06 1.36 18.21
CA ARG A 520 9.28 1.86 18.88
C ARG A 520 8.99 3.08 19.74
N ASN A 521 8.14 3.98 19.27
CA ASN A 521 7.77 5.19 19.98
C ASN A 521 7.02 4.88 21.28
N VAL A 522 6.29 3.77 21.38
CA VAL A 522 5.72 3.30 22.66
C VAL A 522 6.82 3.18 23.74
N PHE A 523 7.95 2.55 23.41
CA PHE A 523 9.08 2.39 24.35
C PHE A 523 9.77 3.72 24.61
N THR A 524 10.03 4.51 23.57
CA THR A 524 10.65 5.84 23.69
C THR A 524 9.85 6.76 24.61
N ARG A 525 8.53 6.81 24.44
CA ARG A 525 7.60 7.61 25.27
C ARG A 525 7.56 7.11 26.71
N ALA A 526 7.69 5.79 26.92
CA ALA A 526 7.80 5.17 28.23
C ALA A 526 9.20 5.32 28.88
N GLY A 527 10.17 5.96 28.21
CA GLY A 527 11.54 6.08 28.72
C GLY A 527 12.31 4.76 28.75
N LEU A 528 11.92 3.79 27.92
CA LEU A 528 12.51 2.46 27.82
C LEU A 528 13.30 2.30 26.51
N PRO A 529 14.35 1.47 26.47
CA PRO A 529 14.96 1.10 25.21
C PRO A 529 13.99 0.26 24.37
N ALA A 530 13.83 0.63 23.10
CA ALA A 530 13.05 -0.17 22.15
C ALA A 530 13.78 -1.49 21.85
N PRO A 531 13.06 -2.64 21.77
CA PRO A 531 13.66 -3.91 21.37
C PRO A 531 14.27 -3.87 19.98
N GLU A 532 15.43 -4.52 19.80
CA GLU A 532 16.20 -4.48 18.55
C GLU A 532 15.44 -5.08 17.37
N PHE A 533 14.59 -6.10 17.60
CA PHE A 533 13.80 -6.75 16.55
C PHE A 533 12.79 -5.79 15.88
N LEU A 534 12.46 -4.64 16.48
CA LEU A 534 11.62 -3.62 15.84
C LEU A 534 12.36 -2.83 14.75
N ASN A 535 13.70 -2.99 14.67
CA ASN A 535 14.49 -2.44 13.57
C ASN A 535 14.44 -3.34 12.32
N GLU A 536 14.00 -4.59 12.45
CA GLU A 536 13.88 -5.54 11.35
C GLU A 536 12.59 -5.27 10.55
N PRO A 537 12.68 -5.00 9.23
CA PRO A 537 11.51 -4.85 8.37
C PRO A 537 10.63 -6.10 8.36
N LEU A 538 9.31 -5.92 8.40
CA LEU A 538 8.36 -7.02 8.18
C LEU A 538 8.28 -7.39 6.71
N VAL A 539 8.18 -6.35 5.87
CA VAL A 539 8.13 -6.49 4.43
C VAL A 539 9.51 -6.88 3.95
N ARG A 540 9.60 -8.09 3.39
CA ARG A 540 10.79 -8.51 2.66
C ARG A 540 10.68 -7.95 1.26
N VAL A 541 11.67 -7.19 0.82
CA VAL A 541 11.82 -6.86 -0.59
C VAL A 541 11.81 -8.19 -1.34
N ARG A 542 10.78 -8.43 -2.16
CA ARG A 542 10.87 -9.46 -3.21
C ARG A 542 11.99 -8.99 -4.11
N GLU A 543 13.20 -9.47 -3.85
CA GLU A 543 14.30 -9.27 -4.77
C GLU A 543 13.85 -9.83 -6.12
N PRO A 544 13.82 -9.04 -7.20
CA PRO A 544 13.50 -9.59 -8.51
C PRO A 544 14.50 -10.71 -8.78
N ASP A 545 14.04 -11.91 -9.13
CA ASP A 545 14.88 -13.11 -9.36
C ASP A 545 16.17 -12.74 -10.13
N LEU A 546 17.27 -12.51 -9.39
CA LEU A 546 18.54 -12.04 -9.95
C LEU A 546 19.28 -13.14 -10.72
N ALA A 547 18.78 -14.37 -10.63
CA ALA A 547 19.29 -15.55 -11.30
C ALA A 547 18.22 -16.19 -12.19
N ARG A 548 18.49 -16.27 -13.49
CA ARG A 548 17.72 -17.11 -14.42
C ARG A 548 18.20 -18.55 -14.31
N LYS A 549 17.29 -19.52 -14.26
CA LYS A 549 17.63 -20.95 -14.25
C LYS A 549 17.99 -21.44 -15.67
N PRO A 550 18.86 -22.47 -15.81
CA PRO A 550 19.11 -23.10 -17.10
C PRO A 550 17.83 -23.70 -17.69
N ILE A 551 17.66 -23.55 -19.00
CA ILE A 551 16.50 -24.03 -19.77
C ILE A 551 16.88 -25.10 -20.83
N GLY A 552 18.12 -25.59 -20.80
CA GLY A 552 18.62 -26.63 -21.70
C GLY A 552 19.93 -27.22 -21.18
N LEU A 553 20.30 -28.39 -21.69
CA LEU A 553 21.62 -28.98 -21.40
C LEU A 553 22.71 -28.25 -22.19
N LEU A 554 23.86 -28.04 -21.55
CA LEU A 554 25.00 -27.35 -22.17
C LEU A 554 26.11 -28.34 -22.53
N LEU A 555 26.82 -28.06 -23.62
CA LEU A 555 28.04 -28.76 -24.04
C LEU A 555 29.10 -27.73 -24.50
N PRO A 556 29.55 -26.82 -23.61
CA PRO A 556 30.50 -25.79 -23.99
C PRO A 556 31.90 -26.38 -24.19
N THR A 557 32.67 -25.81 -25.12
CA THR A 557 34.11 -26.09 -25.23
C THR A 557 34.83 -25.23 -24.21
N ILE A 558 35.55 -25.83 -23.26
CA ILE A 558 36.29 -25.10 -22.22
C ILE A 558 37.63 -24.59 -22.78
N ASP A 559 37.57 -23.55 -23.63
CA ASP A 559 38.75 -22.95 -24.25
C ASP A 559 38.95 -21.46 -23.86
N GLY A 560 38.07 -20.91 -23.02
CA GLY A 560 38.15 -19.53 -22.54
C GLY A 560 37.66 -18.50 -23.56
N LEU A 561 36.99 -18.94 -24.64
CA LEU A 561 36.39 -18.12 -25.67
C LEU A 561 34.94 -18.57 -25.90
N VAL A 562 34.05 -17.61 -26.08
CA VAL A 562 32.71 -17.91 -26.62
C VAL A 562 32.83 -17.96 -28.13
N THR A 563 33.13 -19.14 -28.66
CA THR A 563 33.44 -19.32 -30.09
C THR A 563 32.19 -19.50 -30.94
N ASP A 564 31.11 -19.98 -30.32
CA ASP A 564 29.78 -20.09 -30.94
C ASP A 564 28.71 -19.52 -30.01
N PHE A 565 27.78 -18.77 -30.58
CA PHE A 565 26.60 -18.23 -29.89
C PHE A 565 25.79 -19.33 -29.17
N PHE A 566 25.80 -20.56 -29.70
CA PHE A 566 25.03 -21.67 -29.14
C PHE A 566 25.66 -22.33 -27.89
N GLU A 567 26.95 -22.13 -27.60
CA GLU A 567 27.67 -22.83 -26.51
C GLU A 567 27.04 -22.61 -25.12
N TRP A 568 26.54 -21.40 -24.88
CA TRP A 568 25.91 -20.99 -23.61
C TRP A 568 24.41 -20.68 -23.78
N ARG A 569 23.81 -21.02 -24.92
CA ARG A 569 22.39 -20.78 -25.16
C ARG A 569 21.54 -21.70 -24.27
N GLY A 570 20.71 -21.10 -23.43
CA GLY A 570 19.91 -21.82 -22.45
C GLY A 570 20.60 -22.01 -21.10
N ALA A 571 21.77 -21.42 -20.90
CA ALA A 571 22.41 -21.35 -19.59
C ALA A 571 21.58 -20.50 -18.60
N GLY A 572 21.71 -20.84 -17.32
CA GLY A 572 21.31 -19.95 -16.24
C GLY A 572 22.28 -18.77 -16.13
N THR A 573 21.80 -17.64 -15.62
CA THR A 573 22.60 -16.42 -15.54
C THR A 573 22.36 -15.72 -14.21
N ILE A 574 23.42 -15.34 -13.49
CA ILE A 574 23.35 -14.40 -12.36
C ILE A 574 23.75 -13.03 -12.90
N ASN A 575 22.91 -12.01 -12.68
CA ASN A 575 23.30 -10.63 -12.99
C ASN A 575 24.24 -10.10 -11.89
N PRO A 576 25.53 -9.82 -12.18
CA PRO A 576 26.47 -9.32 -11.17
C PRO A 576 26.18 -7.88 -10.75
N ALA A 577 25.40 -7.13 -11.55
CA ALA A 577 24.89 -5.79 -11.25
C ALA A 577 23.36 -5.76 -11.37
N PRO A 578 22.64 -6.24 -10.34
CA PRO A 578 21.21 -5.99 -10.21
C PRO A 578 20.88 -4.51 -10.40
N PRO A 579 19.74 -4.16 -11.02
CA PRO A 579 19.19 -2.82 -10.88
C PRO A 579 18.96 -2.54 -9.38
N LEU A 580 19.79 -1.69 -8.78
CA LEU A 580 19.88 -1.53 -7.33
C LEU A 580 18.83 -0.56 -6.78
N GLY A 581 18.08 -1.04 -5.79
CA GLY A 581 17.56 -0.24 -4.68
C GLY A 581 18.70 0.31 -3.82
N ALA A 582 18.36 1.24 -2.92
CA ALA A 582 19.32 2.09 -2.23
C ALA A 582 20.41 1.33 -1.44
N MET A 583 21.61 1.91 -1.47
CA MET A 583 22.87 1.55 -0.79
C MET A 583 23.76 0.50 -1.48
N TRP A 584 25.06 0.87 -1.52
CA TRP A 584 26.25 0.12 -1.94
C TRP A 584 26.69 0.28 -3.40
N LYS A 585 27.38 1.40 -3.65
CA LYS A 585 28.27 1.64 -4.80
C LYS A 585 29.50 0.73 -4.71
N ALA A 586 29.43 -0.46 -5.30
CA ALA A 586 30.61 -1.19 -5.74
C ALA A 586 30.41 -1.55 -7.21
N HIS A 587 31.34 -1.13 -8.07
CA HIS A 587 31.36 -1.60 -9.46
C HIS A 587 31.68 -3.10 -9.44
N PRO A 588 30.88 -3.95 -10.11
CA PRO A 588 31.03 -5.40 -10.02
C PRO A 588 32.36 -5.84 -10.63
N LEU A 589 33.03 -6.82 -10.02
CA LEU A 589 34.28 -7.41 -10.52
C LEU A 589 34.07 -8.30 -11.76
N LEU A 590 32.81 -8.67 -12.02
CA LEU A 590 32.39 -9.54 -13.11
C LEU A 590 31.27 -8.84 -13.88
N THR A 591 31.29 -8.91 -15.20
CA THR A 591 30.24 -8.34 -16.07
C THR A 591 29.16 -9.36 -16.42
N TYR A 592 29.46 -10.65 -16.31
CA TYR A 592 28.53 -11.74 -16.56
C TYR A 592 28.91 -12.99 -15.74
N ILE A 593 27.89 -13.68 -15.22
CA ILE A 593 28.03 -14.99 -14.57
C ILE A 593 27.01 -15.93 -15.22
N GLY A 594 27.51 -16.90 -15.98
CA GLY A 594 26.72 -17.96 -16.60
C GLY A 594 26.98 -19.29 -15.92
N PHE A 595 25.95 -20.11 -15.77
CA PHE A 595 26.08 -21.46 -15.22
C PHE A 595 25.08 -22.41 -15.88
N GLY A 596 25.41 -23.69 -15.91
CA GLY A 596 24.51 -24.71 -16.44
C GLY A 596 25.17 -26.07 -16.36
N PHE A 597 24.61 -27.06 -17.04
CA PHE A 597 25.03 -28.44 -16.84
C PHE A 597 24.75 -29.32 -18.05
N SER A 598 25.54 -30.37 -18.20
CA SER A 598 25.19 -31.57 -18.97
C SER A 598 24.66 -32.64 -18.02
N LEU A 599 24.40 -33.86 -18.51
CA LEU A 599 24.08 -34.99 -17.63
C LEU A 599 25.25 -35.37 -16.69
N ASP A 600 26.48 -35.00 -17.04
CA ASP A 600 27.69 -35.49 -16.36
C ASP A 600 28.45 -34.40 -15.59
N ALA A 601 28.26 -33.12 -15.92
CA ALA A 601 29.06 -32.03 -15.40
C ALA A 601 28.29 -30.73 -15.19
N LEU A 602 28.74 -29.97 -14.20
CA LEU A 602 28.40 -28.56 -13.97
C LEU A 602 29.39 -27.66 -14.71
N PHE A 603 28.89 -26.64 -15.39
CA PHE A 603 29.68 -25.63 -16.10
C PHE A 603 29.48 -24.26 -15.47
N LEU A 604 30.56 -23.48 -15.39
CA LEU A 604 30.54 -22.08 -14.97
C LEU A 604 31.32 -21.25 -15.99
N ARG A 605 30.74 -20.10 -16.35
CA ARG A 605 31.38 -19.04 -17.12
C ARG A 605 31.37 -17.74 -16.33
N LEU A 606 32.52 -17.09 -16.27
CA LEU A 606 32.68 -15.77 -15.68
C LEU A 606 33.32 -14.84 -16.72
N ASP A 607 32.77 -13.64 -16.86
CA ASP A 607 33.35 -12.60 -17.70
C ASP A 607 33.93 -11.52 -16.77
N PRO A 608 35.26 -11.52 -16.54
CA PRO A 608 35.89 -10.57 -15.64
C PRO A 608 35.82 -9.15 -16.20
N ASP A 609 35.65 -8.15 -15.32
CA ASP A 609 35.85 -6.74 -15.69
C ASP A 609 37.35 -6.41 -15.58
N GLU A 610 38.04 -6.40 -16.72
CA GLU A 610 39.50 -6.19 -16.78
C GLU A 610 39.92 -4.79 -16.28
N GLU A 611 39.05 -3.77 -16.35
CA GLU A 611 39.35 -2.43 -15.81
C GLU A 611 39.30 -2.45 -14.27
N MET A 612 38.30 -3.13 -13.69
CA MET A 612 38.14 -3.23 -12.25
C MET A 612 39.17 -4.15 -11.58
N LEU A 613 39.64 -5.17 -12.32
CA LEU A 613 40.69 -6.09 -11.85
C LEU A 613 42.10 -5.51 -12.03
N ALA A 614 42.28 -4.44 -12.81
CA ALA A 614 43.58 -3.81 -13.01
C ALA A 614 44.17 -3.30 -11.69
N GLY A 615 45.33 -3.82 -11.32
CA GLY A 615 46.04 -3.43 -10.09
C GLY A 615 45.58 -4.17 -8.81
N GLN A 616 44.57 -5.03 -8.90
CA GLN A 616 44.20 -5.92 -7.80
C GLN A 616 45.16 -7.13 -7.73
N THR A 617 45.57 -7.50 -6.53
CA THR A 617 46.43 -8.67 -6.29
C THR A 617 45.77 -9.63 -5.31
N ASN A 618 46.16 -10.92 -5.39
CA ASN A 618 45.68 -12.00 -4.52
C ASN A 618 44.15 -12.18 -4.50
N MET A 619 43.53 -12.13 -5.67
CA MET A 619 42.09 -12.41 -5.82
C MET A 619 41.85 -13.86 -6.22
N GLU A 620 40.94 -14.53 -5.52
CA GLU A 620 40.49 -15.89 -5.83
C GLU A 620 38.98 -15.91 -6.06
N VAL A 621 38.51 -16.80 -6.94
CA VAL A 621 37.10 -17.15 -7.06
C VAL A 621 36.85 -18.47 -6.34
N GLU A 622 35.77 -18.51 -5.57
CA GLU A 622 35.25 -19.68 -4.91
C GLU A 622 33.82 -19.96 -5.41
N LEU A 623 33.61 -21.08 -6.11
CA LEU A 623 32.26 -21.58 -6.40
C LEU A 623 31.81 -22.49 -5.27
N HIS A 624 30.84 -22.06 -4.49
CA HIS A 624 30.26 -22.81 -3.37
C HIS A 624 29.04 -23.58 -3.85
N LEU A 625 29.01 -24.87 -3.56
CA LEU A 625 27.92 -25.79 -3.86
C LEU A 625 27.47 -26.49 -2.57
N GLU A 626 26.24 -26.27 -2.15
CA GLU A 626 25.71 -26.80 -0.88
C GLU A 626 24.52 -27.72 -1.12
N THR A 627 24.51 -28.85 -0.43
CA THR A 627 23.38 -29.76 -0.32
C THR A 627 23.00 -29.91 1.15
N ALA A 628 21.94 -30.68 1.45
CA ALA A 628 21.60 -31.01 2.83
C ALA A 628 22.70 -31.86 3.53
N GLU A 629 23.54 -32.57 2.78
CA GLU A 629 24.44 -33.61 3.30
C GLU A 629 25.93 -33.28 3.13
N ALA A 630 26.27 -32.33 2.25
CA ALA A 630 27.65 -31.96 1.93
C ALA A 630 27.76 -30.52 1.38
N ALA A 631 28.91 -29.90 1.60
CA ALA A 631 29.30 -28.64 0.99
C ALA A 631 30.60 -28.83 0.19
N HIS A 632 30.63 -28.29 -1.02
CA HIS A 632 31.79 -28.30 -1.91
C HIS A 632 32.19 -26.86 -2.26
N LYS A 633 33.49 -26.64 -2.47
CA LYS A 633 34.02 -25.35 -2.88
C LYS A 633 35.12 -25.53 -3.92
N LEU A 634 34.95 -24.93 -5.10
CA LEU A 634 35.95 -24.94 -6.16
C LEU A 634 36.71 -23.61 -6.13
N VAL A 635 38.03 -23.65 -6.03
CA VAL A 635 38.88 -22.46 -5.84
C VAL A 635 39.91 -22.32 -6.94
N PHE A 636 39.97 -21.14 -7.58
CA PHE A 636 40.99 -20.78 -8.56
C PHE A 636 41.34 -19.29 -8.49
N SER A 637 42.52 -18.91 -8.99
CA SER A 637 42.99 -17.53 -8.97
C SER A 637 42.28 -16.68 -10.04
N LEU A 638 41.78 -15.50 -9.66
CA LEU A 638 41.25 -14.47 -10.55
C LEU A 638 42.35 -13.48 -10.99
N SER A 639 43.37 -13.29 -10.16
CA SER A 639 44.54 -12.44 -10.43
C SER A 639 45.74 -13.26 -10.94
N GLY A 640 46.48 -12.75 -11.94
CA GLY A 640 47.71 -13.39 -12.44
C GLY A 640 47.52 -14.20 -13.74
N PRO A 641 48.52 -15.03 -14.15
CA PRO A 641 48.49 -15.77 -15.41
C PRO A 641 47.30 -16.74 -15.48
N GLU A 642 46.89 -17.11 -16.71
CA GLU A 642 45.72 -17.94 -16.99
C GLU A 642 45.62 -19.16 -16.04
N PRO A 643 44.54 -19.31 -15.25
CA PRO A 643 44.39 -20.46 -14.36
C PRO A 643 44.41 -21.76 -15.17
N SER A 644 45.40 -22.61 -14.89
CA SER A 644 45.56 -23.93 -15.52
C SER A 644 44.92 -25.06 -14.72
N ALA A 645 44.42 -24.76 -13.52
CA ALA A 645 43.71 -25.70 -12.67
C ALA A 645 42.82 -25.00 -11.62
N PHE A 646 41.78 -25.68 -11.15
CA PHE A 646 41.05 -25.34 -9.93
C PHE A 646 41.15 -26.46 -8.89
N ARG A 647 41.08 -26.09 -7.61
CA ARG A 647 41.12 -27.01 -6.46
C ARG A 647 39.71 -27.26 -5.97
N LEU A 648 39.35 -28.52 -5.75
CA LEU A 648 38.08 -28.92 -5.15
C LEU A 648 38.27 -29.19 -3.67
N TYR A 649 37.47 -28.54 -2.84
CA TYR A 649 37.36 -28.78 -1.41
C TYR A 649 35.99 -29.35 -1.09
N SER A 650 35.91 -30.25 -0.11
CA SER A 650 34.64 -30.82 0.37
C SER A 650 34.60 -30.86 1.89
N ALA A 651 33.40 -30.73 2.47
CA ALA A 651 33.13 -30.86 3.89
C ALA A 651 31.73 -31.43 4.14
N SER A 652 31.58 -32.24 5.20
CA SER A 652 30.26 -32.54 5.78
C SER A 652 29.77 -31.36 6.63
N PRO A 653 28.44 -31.21 6.84
CA PRO A 653 27.88 -30.13 7.65
C PRO A 653 28.58 -29.99 9.01
N GLY A 654 29.13 -28.80 9.29
CA GLY A 654 29.84 -28.49 10.54
C GLY A 654 31.30 -28.95 10.63
N GLN A 655 31.88 -29.49 9.55
CA GLN A 655 33.30 -29.88 9.48
C GLN A 655 34.14 -28.90 8.65
N ILE A 656 35.46 -28.97 8.80
CA ILE A 656 36.42 -28.11 8.09
C ILE A 656 36.63 -28.64 6.67
N PHE A 657 36.67 -27.75 5.68
CA PHE A 657 36.99 -28.08 4.29
C PHE A 657 38.38 -28.72 4.13
N SER A 658 38.45 -29.81 3.40
CA SER A 658 39.71 -30.45 2.97
C SER A 658 39.79 -30.52 1.44
N GLU A 659 40.98 -30.31 0.86
CA GLU A 659 41.22 -30.46 -0.59
C GLU A 659 41.03 -31.94 -0.96
N THR A 660 40.05 -32.22 -1.82
CA THR A 660 39.72 -33.58 -2.27
C THR A 660 40.27 -33.89 -3.66
N ASN A 661 40.37 -32.89 -4.54
CA ASN A 661 40.88 -33.09 -5.89
C ASN A 661 41.38 -31.80 -6.55
N ARG A 662 42.05 -31.94 -7.70
CA ARG A 662 42.49 -30.83 -8.56
C ARG A 662 42.17 -31.14 -10.02
N TYR A 663 41.54 -30.20 -10.71
CA TYR A 663 41.09 -30.36 -12.09
C TYR A 663 41.78 -29.36 -13.02
N HIS A 664 42.05 -29.81 -14.24
CA HIS A 664 42.60 -28.99 -15.33
C HIS A 664 41.54 -28.58 -16.36
N THR A 665 40.26 -28.81 -16.05
CA THR A 665 39.11 -28.42 -16.87
C THR A 665 38.70 -26.97 -16.59
N ILE A 666 39.65 -26.06 -16.72
CA ILE A 666 39.47 -24.61 -16.63
C ILE A 666 40.35 -23.94 -17.67
N CYS A 667 39.81 -22.90 -18.31
CA CYS A 667 40.57 -22.07 -19.24
C CYS A 667 40.18 -20.60 -19.07
N ARG A 668 41.15 -19.70 -19.21
CA ARG A 668 40.93 -18.25 -19.26
C ARG A 668 41.55 -17.71 -20.54
N ARG A 669 40.74 -17.09 -21.40
CA ARG A 669 41.23 -16.23 -22.49
C ARG A 669 40.47 -14.90 -22.45
N LYS A 670 39.34 -14.82 -23.15
CA LYS A 670 38.43 -13.66 -23.05
C LYS A 670 37.46 -13.80 -21.88
N VAL A 671 37.05 -15.02 -21.60
CA VAL A 671 36.19 -15.40 -20.49
C VAL A 671 36.90 -16.49 -19.67
N ILE A 672 36.41 -16.76 -18.47
CA ILE A 672 36.84 -17.91 -17.67
C ILE A 672 35.74 -18.96 -17.77
N GLU A 673 36.11 -20.16 -18.19
CA GLU A 673 35.20 -21.29 -18.27
C GLU A 673 35.78 -22.46 -17.48
N LEU A 674 34.92 -23.20 -16.78
CA LEU A 674 35.32 -24.44 -16.12
C LEU A 674 34.22 -25.48 -16.19
N ALA A 675 34.62 -26.74 -16.07
CA ALA A 675 33.75 -27.90 -15.99
C ALA A 675 34.09 -28.76 -14.77
N ALA A 676 33.09 -29.11 -13.97
CA ALA A 676 33.21 -29.93 -12.77
C ALA A 676 32.31 -31.17 -12.88
N PRO A 677 32.86 -32.40 -12.88
CA PRO A 677 32.06 -33.63 -12.97
C PRO A 677 31.15 -33.82 -11.75
N PHE A 678 29.85 -34.08 -11.96
CA PHE A 678 28.89 -34.29 -10.85
C PHE A 678 29.27 -35.47 -9.95
N LYS A 679 29.86 -36.53 -10.53
CA LYS A 679 30.34 -37.71 -9.80
C LYS A 679 31.30 -37.36 -8.65
N ASP A 680 32.10 -36.32 -8.82
CA ASP A 680 33.13 -35.93 -7.86
C ASP A 680 32.63 -34.83 -6.90
N LEU A 681 31.48 -34.23 -7.22
CA LEU A 681 30.69 -33.37 -6.34
C LEU A 681 29.66 -34.19 -5.53
N HIS A 682 29.63 -35.51 -5.71
CA HIS A 682 28.63 -36.41 -5.11
C HIS A 682 27.18 -35.97 -5.32
N LEU A 683 26.89 -35.30 -6.45
CA LEU A 683 25.57 -34.82 -6.83
C LEU A 683 24.88 -35.85 -7.73
N GLN A 684 23.68 -36.30 -7.33
CA GLN A 684 22.89 -37.29 -8.07
C GLN A 684 21.76 -36.64 -8.86
N ALA A 685 21.35 -37.27 -9.97
CA ALA A 685 20.23 -36.80 -10.79
C ALA A 685 18.96 -36.60 -9.96
N GLY A 686 18.30 -35.45 -10.12
CA GLY A 686 17.11 -35.06 -9.34
C GLY A 686 17.40 -34.48 -7.94
N GLN A 687 18.66 -34.48 -7.48
CA GLN A 687 19.04 -33.86 -6.21
C GLN A 687 19.05 -32.33 -6.32
N GLU A 688 18.56 -31.64 -5.30
CA GLU A 688 18.67 -30.19 -5.19
C GLU A 688 20.01 -29.77 -4.57
N PHE A 689 20.58 -28.70 -5.11
CA PHE A 689 21.78 -28.07 -4.58
C PHE A 689 21.71 -26.54 -4.73
N LYS A 690 22.41 -25.85 -3.85
CA LYS A 690 22.53 -24.39 -3.81
C LYS A 690 23.87 -23.97 -4.39
N LEU A 691 23.88 -22.93 -5.21
CA LEU A 691 25.07 -22.42 -5.90
C LEU A 691 25.30 -20.93 -5.56
N SER A 692 26.52 -20.58 -5.17
CA SER A 692 26.97 -19.18 -5.09
C SER A 692 28.42 -19.02 -5.55
N VAL A 693 28.73 -17.88 -6.16
CA VAL A 693 30.09 -17.49 -6.55
C VAL A 693 30.58 -16.43 -5.58
N VAL A 694 31.70 -16.67 -4.93
CA VAL A 694 32.33 -15.74 -3.99
C VAL A 694 33.68 -15.32 -4.57
N VAL A 695 33.96 -14.02 -4.57
CA VAL A 695 35.29 -13.50 -4.89
C VAL A 695 35.94 -13.07 -3.58
N THR A 696 37.15 -13.57 -3.33
CA THR A 696 37.93 -13.23 -2.14
C THR A 696 39.19 -12.48 -2.52
N GLN A 697 39.66 -11.60 -1.63
CA GLN A 697 40.94 -10.92 -1.73
C GLN A 697 41.72 -11.12 -0.42
N ASN A 698 42.95 -11.63 -0.50
CA ASN A 698 43.75 -11.99 0.68
C ASN A 698 42.99 -12.90 1.68
N GLY A 699 42.13 -13.79 1.19
CA GLY A 699 41.32 -14.70 2.00
C GLY A 699 40.07 -14.08 2.65
N LEU A 700 39.75 -12.82 2.36
CA LEU A 700 38.51 -12.16 2.80
C LEU A 700 37.53 -12.07 1.64
N GLU A 701 36.26 -12.39 1.89
CA GLU A 701 35.18 -12.20 0.93
C GLU A 701 35.01 -10.71 0.58
N VAL A 702 35.13 -10.37 -0.71
CA VAL A 702 34.96 -9.00 -1.22
C VAL A 702 33.69 -8.84 -2.06
N GLU A 703 33.24 -9.89 -2.74
CA GLU A 703 31.97 -9.92 -3.47
C GLU A 703 31.36 -11.32 -3.41
N ARG A 704 30.02 -11.41 -3.45
CA ARG A 704 29.25 -12.66 -3.50
C ARG A 704 28.08 -12.54 -4.47
N TYR A 705 27.85 -13.61 -5.23
CA TYR A 705 26.82 -13.68 -6.27
C TYR A 705 26.02 -14.98 -6.17
N PRO A 706 24.68 -14.92 -5.99
CA PRO A 706 23.89 -13.74 -5.61
C PRO A 706 24.22 -13.29 -4.18
N ARG A 707 24.03 -11.99 -3.87
CA ARG A 707 24.52 -11.36 -2.62
C ARG A 707 23.88 -11.89 -1.34
N HIS A 708 22.60 -12.28 -1.38
CA HIS A 708 21.83 -12.63 -0.19
C HIS A 708 21.51 -14.13 -0.10
N HIS A 709 21.13 -14.74 -1.22
CA HIS A 709 20.71 -16.14 -1.26
C HIS A 709 21.35 -16.89 -2.44
N PRO A 710 21.84 -18.13 -2.23
CA PRO A 710 22.38 -18.95 -3.31
C PRO A 710 21.27 -19.41 -4.28
N VAL A 711 21.62 -19.63 -5.54
CA VAL A 711 20.71 -20.14 -6.56
C VAL A 711 20.39 -21.61 -6.26
N THR A 712 19.11 -21.96 -6.12
CA THR A 712 18.69 -23.35 -5.94
C THR A 712 18.44 -24.01 -7.30
N LEU A 713 19.16 -25.10 -7.57
CA LEU A 713 19.14 -25.87 -8.81
C LEU A 713 18.89 -27.34 -8.51
N THR A 714 18.40 -28.06 -9.51
CA THR A 714 18.24 -29.51 -9.48
C THR A 714 19.20 -30.12 -10.50
N VAL A 715 19.95 -31.14 -10.11
CA VAL A 715 20.84 -31.88 -11.02
C VAL A 715 19.99 -32.48 -12.16
N PRO A 716 20.34 -32.25 -13.43
CA PRO A 716 19.53 -32.72 -14.55
C PRO A 716 19.44 -34.26 -14.58
N ASP A 717 18.30 -34.77 -15.00
CA ASP A 717 18.12 -36.16 -15.42
C ASP A 717 17.85 -36.22 -16.93
N THR A 718 17.69 -37.43 -17.46
CA THR A 718 17.41 -37.66 -18.88
C THR A 718 16.11 -37.02 -19.37
N ASP A 719 15.20 -36.67 -18.45
CA ASP A 719 13.91 -36.05 -18.73
C ASP A 719 13.93 -34.52 -18.54
N PHE A 720 15.08 -33.92 -18.21
CA PHE A 720 15.20 -32.48 -17.92
C PHE A 720 14.64 -31.61 -19.06
N GLU A 721 15.08 -31.86 -20.30
CA GLU A 721 14.58 -31.10 -21.45
C GLU A 721 13.10 -31.43 -21.74
N ALA A 722 12.69 -32.69 -21.65
CA ALA A 722 11.30 -33.08 -21.88
C ALA A 722 10.30 -32.41 -20.90
N ARG A 723 10.73 -32.14 -19.66
CA ARG A 723 9.91 -31.43 -18.65
C ARG A 723 9.74 -29.94 -18.95
N LEU A 724 10.72 -29.31 -19.58
CA LEU A 724 10.67 -27.88 -19.95
C LEU A 724 9.79 -27.60 -21.17
N TRP A 725 9.55 -28.61 -22.02
CA TRP A 725 8.69 -28.51 -23.22
C TRP A 725 7.23 -28.91 -22.98
N LYS A 726 6.89 -29.41 -21.78
CA LYS A 726 5.51 -29.60 -21.34
C LYS A 726 5.03 -28.33 -20.63
N VAL A 727 4.71 -27.30 -21.41
CA VAL A 727 3.93 -26.14 -20.95
C VAL A 727 2.67 -26.04 -21.80
#